data_AF-D5SXI8-F1
#
_entry.id   AF-D5SXI8-F1
#
_cell.length_a   1.000
_cell.length_b   1.000
_cell.length_c   1.000
_cell.angle_alpha   90.00
_cell.angle_beta   90.00
_cell.angle_gamma   90.00
#
_symmetry.space_group_name_H-M   'P 1'
#
loop_
_entity.id
_entity.type
_entity.pdbx_description
1 polymer ?
#
loop_
_entity_poly.entity_id
_entity_poly.type
_entity_poly.pdbx_seq_one_letter_code
_entity_poly.pdbx_strand_id
1 'polypeptide(L)'
;MIQRHLYRHHFQAKVLIAACISQFAIILTCKASLADDQPVPSVASQMESLLWSFEEKLNAISNTATTPVEPLASSVTGTFPLSEDTPGEFIYDPLTRKSRHNRHSVSFSESHESSRPLVYELPRSMWENPSRGFTLECFIHPADEAGNNALICGFPGTEKSSTQLALEWNWNPNHHVTFHGFGYRMTDGRQERFPVGHYLSTSRLQREKNPWRHLALVYDRQASMLTCWIDYHLSKSTEIKDLTTQSLGNFYIGGSKDRWGVHGKIDEVRLVTQPLDPAQFLRARKDAIEEVDFVSTQKVVPIDAGCYDVKRHFGAAGDGRTDDTAAINAAFAHLADKVPLARNTLVFPEGVYLVSDMLYCSRFIDIKGAGPDKTFLRLKDQIFTDKEAPKPVLRMSSTKETPGSHPWVNGSSIALYLEGMTIDTGKGNPGAKGLEYHSNNLGRLENVFIRSGDGSGLVGLDLTHHDVGPALAKHVSISGFDVGVAINYQEYSHTFEHLTLRNQRVVGIRNRGNILAIRSLKSENQVPAMETVGANSMVTLLDSELLGGSNSANAIESAGALYACRVKTSGYRHAVHQQGLSKPPLEYSEQTIEGPWIEELTGQKVVQGFGHPTGSLRLKIEETPEPKVPPVEEWVNLLKYAHRVVDENWSLALQAAVDDGARVVYLPANERFQWKTPVKLHAPLERIVGFGHEIGWHPSVWSRSGDFEQTDAKAAPPPLLIFDAPQAGHTLVFDRLECQHVQHASPATLVLRSSSPRRYSTTVAGSGGKLFAEDVGGADWHFDHPQSVWVRQWNPESHAAGPCIHSRGATIWSLGFKTEYESQKLLAEAGAKTEILGAFIYPIGKIPEERPVFENRDSQLSLIYGLSVYQSNHSVQIIDQQGSERRQVKNEALLWVGSRGRMDLYTSTGQILSK
;
A
#
# COMPACT_ATOMS: atom_id res chain seq x y z
N MET A 1 -58.01 23.14 -0.21
CA MET A 1 -58.51 24.01 0.88
C MET A 1 -57.89 23.47 2.17
N ILE A 2 -56.85 24.11 2.73
CA ILE A 2 -56.87 25.23 3.71
C ILE A 2 -56.78 24.72 5.16
N GLN A 3 -55.56 24.82 5.74
CA GLN A 3 -55.21 25.26 7.12
C GLN A 3 -55.68 24.44 8.36
N ARG A 4 -55.00 24.41 9.52
CA ARG A 4 -53.71 24.97 10.00
C ARG A 4 -53.19 24.21 11.26
N HIS A 5 -51.86 24.13 11.38
CA HIS A 5 -51.04 23.81 12.57
C HIS A 5 -51.28 24.69 13.83
N LEU A 6 -50.90 24.16 15.02
CA LEU A 6 -50.27 24.77 16.24
C LEU A 6 -50.39 23.76 17.43
N TYR A 7 -49.50 23.58 18.44
CA TYR A 7 -48.07 23.92 18.63
C TYR A 7 -47.37 22.96 19.66
N ARG A 8 -46.46 23.43 20.55
CA ARG A 8 -45.68 22.65 21.57
C ARG A 8 -45.92 23.12 23.03
N HIS A 9 -45.62 22.28 24.04
CA HIS A 9 -44.86 22.52 25.31
C HIS A 9 -45.03 21.28 26.25
N HIS A 10 -44.00 20.54 26.70
CA HIS A 10 -43.03 20.80 27.81
C HIS A 10 -43.64 21.20 29.17
N PHE A 11 -43.63 20.29 30.16
CA PHE A 11 -42.96 20.50 31.47
C PHE A 11 -42.82 19.21 32.33
N GLN A 12 -41.88 19.23 33.29
CA GLN A 12 -41.65 18.18 34.29
C GLN A 12 -42.42 18.45 35.60
N ALA A 13 -42.83 17.39 36.32
CA ALA A 13 -42.77 17.24 37.79
C ALA A 13 -43.43 15.89 38.18
N LYS A 14 -42.67 14.85 38.54
CA LYS A 14 -42.09 14.54 39.87
C LYS A 14 -43.07 13.89 40.87
N VAL A 15 -42.67 12.69 41.30
CA VAL A 15 -43.12 11.93 42.49
C VAL A 15 -44.51 11.27 42.42
N LEU A 16 -44.50 9.98 42.08
CA LEU A 16 -45.08 8.99 42.98
C LEU A 16 -44.09 7.83 43.17
N ILE A 17 -43.74 7.55 44.42
CA ILE A 17 -42.82 6.48 44.84
C ILE A 17 -43.68 5.25 45.17
N ALA A 18 -43.48 4.12 44.47
CA ALA A 18 -43.75 2.73 44.92
C ALA A 18 -43.71 1.69 43.77
N ALA A 19 -42.61 1.61 42.99
CA ALA A 19 -42.49 0.60 41.91
C ALA A 19 -41.03 0.20 41.56
N CYS A 20 -40.09 0.25 42.51
CA CYS A 20 -38.66 -0.04 42.25
C CYS A 20 -38.05 -1.10 43.19
N ILE A 21 -38.83 -2.08 43.65
CA ILE A 21 -38.32 -3.24 44.38
C ILE A 21 -38.97 -4.50 43.80
N SER A 22 -38.18 -5.57 43.64
CA SER A 22 -38.57 -6.92 43.21
C SER A 22 -38.62 -7.23 41.70
N GLN A 23 -37.48 -7.15 40.99
CA GLN A 23 -37.16 -8.09 39.89
C GLN A 23 -35.66 -8.11 39.54
N PHE A 24 -34.84 -8.65 40.44
CA PHE A 24 -33.45 -9.03 40.16
C PHE A 24 -33.05 -10.20 41.07
N ALA A 25 -33.41 -11.43 40.69
CA ALA A 25 -32.92 -12.67 41.31
C ALA A 25 -33.20 -13.90 40.43
N ILE A 26 -32.32 -14.90 40.53
CA ILE A 26 -32.48 -16.29 40.05
C ILE A 26 -32.39 -16.50 38.51
N ILE A 27 -31.15 -16.62 38.00
CA ILE A 27 -30.68 -17.87 37.36
C ILE A 27 -29.22 -18.09 37.83
N LEU A 28 -28.97 -19.11 38.66
CA LEU A 28 -27.62 -19.47 39.10
C LEU A 28 -27.59 -20.92 39.63
N THR A 29 -26.64 -21.73 39.13
CA THR A 29 -26.13 -23.09 39.52
C THR A 29 -26.07 -23.98 38.27
N CYS A 30 -25.02 -24.73 37.94
CA CYS A 30 -23.70 -25.09 38.53
C CYS A 30 -22.70 -25.26 37.34
N LYS A 31 -21.37 -25.36 37.43
CA LYS A 31 -20.34 -25.29 38.49
C LYS A 31 -19.01 -25.07 37.75
N ALA A 32 -18.13 -24.18 38.21
CA ALA A 32 -16.71 -24.15 37.84
C ALA A 32 -15.86 -23.95 39.10
N SER A 33 -14.63 -24.49 39.11
CA SER A 33 -13.82 -24.62 40.32
C SER A 33 -13.31 -23.28 40.83
N LEU A 34 -13.34 -23.09 42.16
CA LEU A 34 -12.68 -21.99 42.85
C LEU A 34 -11.16 -22.15 42.79
N ALA A 35 -10.46 -21.08 42.40
CA ALA A 35 -9.05 -20.86 42.66
C ALA A 35 -8.80 -19.33 42.70
N ASP A 36 -8.80 -18.77 43.91
CA ASP A 36 -8.36 -17.42 44.30
C ASP A 36 -8.53 -16.24 43.31
N ASP A 37 -9.69 -15.58 43.40
CA ASP A 37 -9.79 -14.14 43.13
C ASP A 37 -8.99 -13.36 44.20
N GLN A 38 -7.68 -13.22 43.98
CA GLN A 38 -6.97 -12.04 44.46
C GLN A 38 -7.28 -10.88 43.49
N PRO A 39 -7.58 -9.67 43.97
CA PRO A 39 -7.67 -8.52 43.07
C PRO A 39 -6.32 -8.36 42.38
N VAL A 40 -6.28 -8.51 41.04
CA VAL A 40 -5.09 -8.19 40.25
C VAL A 40 -4.75 -6.74 40.60
N PRO A 41 -3.59 -6.46 41.24
CA PRO A 41 -3.31 -5.12 41.66
C PRO A 41 -3.09 -4.30 40.38
N SER A 42 -3.95 -3.32 40.15
CA SER A 42 -3.72 -2.27 39.17
C SER A 42 -2.58 -1.39 39.70
N VAL A 43 -1.36 -1.94 39.69
CA VAL A 43 -0.14 -1.16 39.83
C VAL A 43 -0.05 -0.35 38.54
N ALA A 44 -0.69 0.82 38.56
CA ALA A 44 -0.24 1.95 37.77
C ALA A 44 1.21 2.18 38.19
N SER A 45 2.14 1.53 37.49
CA SER A 45 3.57 1.68 37.77
C SER A 45 3.91 3.13 37.50
N GLN A 46 4.13 3.89 38.57
CA GLN A 46 4.61 5.27 38.47
C GLN A 46 5.82 5.25 37.54
N MET A 47 5.76 6.10 36.51
CA MET A 47 6.85 6.24 35.56
C MET A 47 7.92 7.06 36.26
N GLU A 48 8.93 6.41 36.84
CA GLU A 48 10.08 7.13 37.38
C GLU A 48 10.82 7.80 36.22
N SER A 49 10.77 9.14 36.21
CA SER A 49 11.50 10.01 35.31
C SER A 49 12.53 10.82 36.10
N LEU A 50 13.74 10.86 35.57
CA LEU A 50 14.76 11.81 35.96
C LEU A 50 14.78 12.96 34.97
N LEU A 51 14.69 14.19 35.50
CA LEU A 51 14.68 15.42 34.71
C LEU A 51 15.88 16.29 35.07
N TRP A 52 16.59 16.77 34.06
CA TRP A 52 17.52 17.87 34.20
C TRP A 52 17.12 18.96 33.21
N SER A 53 16.58 20.07 33.72
CA SER A 53 16.47 21.32 32.98
C SER A 53 17.37 22.40 33.59
N PHE A 54 17.75 23.40 32.79
CA PHE A 54 18.46 24.56 33.31
C PHE A 54 17.55 25.53 34.08
N GLU A 55 16.26 25.52 33.80
CA GLU A 55 15.25 26.38 34.44
C GLU A 55 14.99 26.00 35.91
N GLU A 56 14.96 24.69 36.24
CA GLU A 56 14.91 24.22 37.64
C GLU A 56 16.14 24.66 38.44
N LYS A 57 17.34 24.61 37.85
CA LYS A 57 18.56 25.10 38.49
C LYS A 57 18.55 26.61 38.69
N LEU A 58 17.94 27.37 37.79
CA LEU A 58 17.73 28.80 37.99
C LEU A 58 16.73 29.06 39.11
N ASN A 59 15.59 28.38 39.16
CA ASN A 59 14.60 28.55 40.25
C ASN A 59 15.15 28.18 41.63
N ALA A 60 16.11 27.25 41.71
CA ALA A 60 16.84 26.94 42.94
C ALA A 60 17.86 28.03 43.36
N ILE A 61 18.18 28.99 42.49
CA ILE A 61 19.21 30.02 42.66
C ILE A 61 18.63 31.45 42.63
N SER A 62 17.48 31.67 41.99
CA SER A 62 16.94 33.00 41.67
C SER A 62 15.93 33.52 42.69
N ASN A 63 16.45 34.20 43.72
CA ASN A 63 15.73 35.35 44.28
C ASN A 63 16.28 36.70 43.74
N THR A 64 17.41 36.70 43.02
CA THR A 64 18.01 37.90 42.40
C THR A 64 18.94 37.55 41.22
N ALA A 65 18.49 37.74 39.96
CA ALA A 65 19.28 38.24 38.80
C ALA A 65 18.55 37.98 37.46
N THR A 66 18.61 38.95 36.53
CA THR A 66 18.06 38.86 35.18
C THR A 66 19.15 38.99 34.11
N THR A 67 20.21 38.18 34.23
CA THR A 67 21.40 38.23 33.36
C THR A 67 21.59 36.86 32.68
N PRO A 68 22.01 36.80 31.39
CA PRO A 68 22.45 35.54 30.80
C PRO A 68 23.64 34.98 31.59
N VAL A 69 23.55 33.71 32.00
CA VAL A 69 24.60 33.06 32.80
C VAL A 69 25.61 32.40 31.86
N GLU A 70 26.89 32.68 32.10
CA GLU A 70 28.03 32.12 31.36
C GLU A 70 28.17 30.59 31.55
N PRO A 71 28.95 29.88 30.69
CA PRO A 71 29.24 28.46 30.87
C PRO A 71 29.69 28.12 32.30
N LEU A 72 29.26 26.97 32.82
CA LEU A 72 29.57 26.50 34.18
C LEU A 72 31.06 26.69 34.50
N ALA A 73 31.39 27.29 35.65
CA ALA A 73 32.78 27.57 36.03
C ALA A 73 33.62 26.31 36.36
N SER A 74 32.96 25.19 36.67
CA SER A 74 33.59 23.91 37.00
C SER A 74 32.65 22.73 36.71
N SER A 75 33.20 21.52 36.69
CA SER A 75 32.40 20.29 36.72
C SER A 75 31.62 20.20 38.04
N VAL A 76 30.34 19.81 37.97
CA VAL A 76 29.49 19.66 39.16
C VAL A 76 29.09 18.19 39.31
N THR A 77 29.34 17.63 40.50
CA THR A 77 28.95 16.27 40.88
C THR A 77 27.74 16.33 41.82
N GLY A 78 26.75 15.45 41.62
CA GLY A 78 25.59 15.38 42.52
C GLY A 78 24.65 14.21 42.21
N THR A 79 23.53 14.15 42.93
CA THR A 79 22.40 13.29 42.58
C THR A 79 21.57 13.92 41.46
N PHE A 80 21.11 13.12 40.52
CA PHE A 80 20.24 13.59 39.44
C PHE A 80 18.86 13.97 40.03
N PRO A 81 18.23 15.10 39.65
CA PRO A 81 16.92 15.46 40.19
C PRO A 81 15.86 14.41 39.82
N LEU A 82 15.22 13.86 40.85
CA LEU A 82 14.04 13.03 40.67
C LEU A 82 12.84 13.96 40.47
N SER A 83 12.07 13.73 39.41
CA SER A 83 10.93 14.58 39.08
C SER A 83 9.67 13.74 38.89
N GLU A 84 8.68 13.99 39.75
CA GLU A 84 7.31 13.51 39.57
C GLU A 84 6.52 14.42 38.60
N ASP A 85 7.09 15.56 38.19
CA ASP A 85 6.40 16.50 37.30
C ASP A 85 6.20 15.88 35.91
N THR A 86 4.93 15.77 35.53
CA THR A 86 4.58 15.63 34.13
C THR A 86 4.91 16.97 33.45
N PRO A 87 5.54 17.00 32.26
CA PRO A 87 6.20 18.20 31.76
C PRO A 87 5.33 19.45 31.70
N GLY A 88 5.93 20.59 32.05
CA GLY A 88 5.37 21.93 31.89
C GLY A 88 5.15 22.33 30.42
N GLU A 89 4.92 23.62 30.17
CA GLU A 89 4.61 24.12 28.81
C GLU A 89 5.67 23.73 27.77
N PHE A 90 5.22 22.96 26.77
CA PHE A 90 5.73 22.82 25.41
C PHE A 90 7.24 23.02 25.21
N ILE A 91 8.07 22.02 25.53
CA ILE A 91 9.54 22.13 25.45
C ILE A 91 10.08 22.30 24.03
N TYR A 92 9.51 21.62 23.05
CA TYR A 92 9.98 21.63 21.66
C TYR A 92 8.82 21.41 20.69
N ASP A 93 8.78 22.21 19.63
CA ASP A 93 7.90 22.02 18.50
C ASP A 93 8.68 21.43 17.30
N PRO A 94 8.44 20.17 16.90
CA PRO A 94 9.10 19.58 15.73
C PRO A 94 8.72 20.24 14.40
N LEU A 95 7.57 20.92 14.33
CA LEU A 95 7.09 21.57 13.10
C LEU A 95 7.86 22.87 12.83
N THR A 96 7.99 23.75 13.83
CA THR A 96 8.79 24.99 13.72
C THR A 96 10.26 24.80 14.08
N ARG A 97 10.64 23.65 14.67
CA ARG A 97 11.96 23.32 15.21
C ARG A 97 12.50 24.37 16.17
N LYS A 98 11.64 24.81 17.08
CA LYS A 98 11.93 25.78 18.14
C LYS A 98 11.76 25.10 19.50
N SER A 99 12.66 25.40 20.44
CA SER A 99 12.39 25.21 21.88
C SER A 99 11.28 26.17 22.34
N ARG A 100 10.75 25.96 23.54
CA ARG A 100 9.97 26.94 24.33
C ARG A 100 10.64 28.31 24.34
N HIS A 101 9.93 29.35 24.76
CA HIS A 101 10.47 30.73 24.78
C HIS A 101 11.51 30.95 25.92
N ASN A 102 12.54 30.11 25.96
CA ASN A 102 13.56 30.08 26.99
C ASN A 102 14.63 31.17 26.74
N ARG A 103 15.03 31.89 27.79
CA ARG A 103 16.18 32.81 27.79
C ARG A 103 17.46 32.14 28.30
N HIS A 104 17.39 30.86 28.65
CA HIS A 104 18.32 30.17 29.53
C HIS A 104 18.59 28.74 29.05
N SER A 105 19.46 28.59 28.05
CA SER A 105 20.03 27.31 27.60
C SER A 105 21.55 27.39 27.62
N VAL A 106 22.24 26.29 27.92
CA VAL A 106 23.68 26.32 28.30
C VAL A 106 24.57 25.63 27.27
N SER A 107 25.71 26.26 26.99
CA SER A 107 26.89 25.64 26.37
C SER A 107 27.80 25.05 27.46
N PHE A 108 28.28 23.83 27.27
CA PHE A 108 29.12 23.11 28.25
C PHE A 108 30.63 23.20 27.94
N SER A 109 31.00 24.15 27.08
CA SER A 109 32.39 24.40 26.71
C SER A 109 32.59 25.84 26.23
N GLU A 110 33.80 26.36 26.47
CA GLU A 110 34.29 27.65 25.93
C GLU A 110 35.07 27.47 24.61
N SER A 111 35.41 26.24 24.24
CA SER A 111 36.11 25.89 22.99
C SER A 111 35.73 24.49 22.50
N HIS A 112 36.25 24.04 21.36
CA HIS A 112 36.03 22.65 20.90
C HIS A 112 36.82 21.60 21.72
N GLU A 113 37.76 22.01 22.57
CA GLU A 113 38.72 21.09 23.22
C GLU A 113 38.52 20.97 24.74
N SER A 114 37.84 21.92 25.39
CA SER A 114 37.46 21.81 26.81
C SER A 114 36.20 20.95 27.02
N SER A 115 36.01 20.42 28.23
CA SER A 115 34.71 19.90 28.67
C SER A 115 34.47 20.29 30.13
N ARG A 116 33.23 20.66 30.46
CA ARG A 116 32.80 20.97 31.84
C ARG A 116 31.53 20.18 32.19
N PRO A 117 31.64 18.86 32.34
CA PRO A 117 30.47 18.00 32.44
C PRO A 117 29.74 18.14 33.77
N LEU A 118 28.43 17.93 33.71
CA LEU A 118 27.65 17.53 34.88
C LEU A 118 27.75 16.01 35.01
N VAL A 119 28.12 15.54 36.21
CA VAL A 119 28.30 14.12 36.50
C VAL A 119 27.34 13.71 37.59
N TYR A 120 26.48 12.74 37.29
CA TYR A 120 25.44 12.29 38.20
C TYR A 120 25.58 10.81 38.52
N GLU A 121 25.49 10.50 39.81
CA GLU A 121 25.19 9.14 40.25
C GLU A 121 23.69 8.92 40.19
N LEU A 122 23.29 7.80 39.59
CA LEU A 122 21.89 7.44 39.40
C LEU A 122 21.42 6.51 40.54
N PRO A 123 20.19 6.68 41.06
CA PRO A 123 19.63 5.77 42.06
C PRO A 123 19.63 4.31 41.58
N ARG A 124 20.02 3.38 42.47
CA ARG A 124 20.01 1.94 42.13
C ARG A 124 18.59 1.42 41.83
N SER A 125 17.57 1.98 42.48
CA SER A 125 16.15 1.67 42.31
C SER A 125 15.67 1.76 40.86
N MET A 126 16.20 2.72 40.09
CA MET A 126 15.92 2.89 38.67
C MET A 126 16.20 1.62 37.83
N TRP A 127 17.12 0.79 38.30
CA TRP A 127 17.55 -0.43 37.64
C TRP A 127 16.96 -1.71 38.25
N GLU A 128 16.17 -1.60 39.32
CA GLU A 128 15.60 -2.74 40.07
C GLU A 128 14.41 -3.41 39.39
N ASN A 129 13.80 -2.76 38.38
CA ASN A 129 12.89 -3.43 37.45
C ASN A 129 13.59 -3.75 36.11
N PRO A 130 14.41 -4.81 36.04
CA PRO A 130 15.19 -5.12 34.85
C PRO A 130 14.35 -5.36 33.60
N SER A 131 13.06 -5.71 33.72
CA SER A 131 12.23 -6.24 32.64
C SER A 131 11.80 -5.27 31.54
N ARG A 132 12.02 -3.95 31.72
CA ARG A 132 11.40 -2.92 30.86
C ARG A 132 12.35 -2.28 29.86
N GLY A 133 13.56 -1.86 30.28
CA GLY A 133 14.44 -1.03 29.45
C GLY A 133 14.31 0.45 29.82
N PHE A 134 14.77 1.38 28.96
CA PHE A 134 14.80 2.81 29.27
C PHE A 134 14.79 3.71 28.03
N THR A 135 14.51 5.00 28.24
CA THR A 135 14.61 6.07 27.24
C THR A 135 15.48 7.20 27.75
N LEU A 136 16.47 7.62 26.96
CA LEU A 136 17.28 8.82 27.16
C LEU A 136 16.87 9.86 26.11
N GLU A 137 16.37 11.03 26.54
CA GLU A 137 16.01 12.14 25.66
C GLU A 137 16.89 13.37 25.87
N CYS A 138 17.09 14.16 24.82
CA CYS A 138 17.87 15.39 24.85
C CYS A 138 17.31 16.43 23.87
N PHE A 139 17.13 17.67 24.32
CA PHE A 139 16.73 18.80 23.49
C PHE A 139 17.91 19.73 23.28
N ILE A 140 18.36 19.86 22.02
CA ILE A 140 19.63 20.50 21.67
C ILE A 140 19.49 21.54 20.55
N HIS A 141 20.28 22.61 20.63
CA HIS A 141 20.58 23.48 19.50
C HIS A 141 22.05 23.25 19.13
N PRO A 142 22.34 22.51 18.04
CA PRO A 142 23.70 22.35 17.58
C PRO A 142 24.28 23.70 17.18
N ALA A 143 25.60 23.84 17.31
CA ALA A 143 26.34 24.93 16.67
C ALA A 143 26.85 24.48 15.29
N ASP A 144 27.34 25.46 14.55
CA ASP A 144 27.83 25.26 13.18
C ASP A 144 29.04 24.31 13.16
N GLU A 145 29.90 24.41 14.18
CA GLU A 145 31.07 23.56 14.37
C GLU A 145 31.06 22.94 15.78
N ALA A 146 31.33 21.64 15.85
CA ALA A 146 31.57 20.87 17.07
C ALA A 146 32.90 20.12 16.94
N GLY A 147 33.45 19.63 18.06
CA GLY A 147 34.59 18.72 18.01
C GLY A 147 34.18 17.34 17.48
N ASN A 148 35.10 16.65 16.76
CA ASN A 148 35.01 15.27 16.24
C ASN A 148 34.51 14.17 17.21
N ASN A 149 34.30 14.43 18.51
CA ASN A 149 34.00 13.41 19.52
C ASN A 149 33.32 13.98 20.79
N ALA A 150 32.35 14.89 20.65
CA ALA A 150 31.71 15.53 21.80
C ALA A 150 30.59 14.65 22.41
N LEU A 151 30.47 14.63 23.74
CA LEU A 151 29.39 13.93 24.46
C LEU A 151 28.23 14.89 24.75
N ILE A 152 27.06 14.61 24.18
CA ILE A 152 25.84 15.36 24.48
C ILE A 152 25.33 14.95 25.87
N CYS A 153 24.92 13.69 26.01
CA CYS A 153 24.56 13.08 27.29
C CYS A 153 24.55 11.55 27.21
N GLY A 154 24.60 10.89 28.36
CA GLY A 154 24.52 9.44 28.49
C GLY A 154 25.66 8.84 29.32
N PHE A 155 25.97 7.59 29.05
CA PHE A 155 26.95 6.77 29.75
C PHE A 155 28.21 6.63 28.87
N PRO A 156 29.31 7.37 29.11
CA PRO A 156 30.52 7.29 28.27
C PRO A 156 31.33 5.98 28.45
N GLY A 157 31.10 5.28 29.55
CA GLY A 157 32.00 4.25 30.06
C GLY A 157 33.25 4.88 30.72
N THR A 158 33.74 4.28 31.80
CA THR A 158 34.95 4.72 32.52
C THR A 158 36.23 4.04 32.02
N GLU A 159 36.09 2.90 31.34
CA GLU A 159 37.18 2.08 30.80
C GLU A 159 36.81 1.47 29.44
N LYS A 160 37.79 0.98 28.68
CA LYS A 160 37.54 0.28 27.39
C LYS A 160 36.71 -0.99 27.55
N SER A 161 36.79 -1.64 28.71
CA SER A 161 36.03 -2.81 29.17
C SER A 161 34.58 -2.49 29.56
N SER A 162 34.24 -1.22 29.76
CA SER A 162 32.93 -0.79 30.27
C SER A 162 31.95 -0.44 29.15
N THR A 163 30.66 -0.67 29.43
CA THR A 163 29.56 -0.34 28.54
C THR A 163 29.45 1.17 28.34
N GLN A 164 29.35 1.60 27.08
CA GLN A 164 29.03 2.95 26.67
C GLN A 164 27.67 2.96 25.99
N LEU A 165 26.82 3.93 26.33
CA LEU A 165 25.59 4.30 25.61
C LEU A 165 25.46 5.83 25.67
N ALA A 166 25.81 6.53 24.60
CA ALA A 166 25.86 7.99 24.60
C ALA A 166 25.28 8.62 23.33
N LEU A 167 24.55 9.74 23.49
CA LEU A 167 24.24 10.68 22.41
C LEU A 167 25.48 11.56 22.15
N GLU A 168 25.87 11.73 20.89
CA GLU A 168 27.17 12.29 20.50
C GLU A 168 27.05 13.33 19.39
N TRP A 169 27.96 14.31 19.38
CA TRP A 169 28.27 15.09 18.17
C TRP A 169 29.61 14.64 17.60
N ASN A 170 29.65 14.62 16.27
CA ASN A 170 30.84 14.34 15.50
C ASN A 170 30.91 15.39 14.37
N TRP A 171 32.12 15.79 14.01
CA TRP A 171 32.40 16.71 12.92
C TRP A 171 33.00 15.92 11.75
N ASN A 172 32.58 16.25 10.53
CA ASN A 172 33.18 15.71 9.33
C ASN A 172 34.03 16.81 8.65
N PRO A 173 35.37 16.80 8.81
CA PRO A 173 36.23 17.84 8.25
C PRO A 173 36.23 17.85 6.72
N ASN A 174 35.96 16.71 6.06
CA ASN A 174 35.95 16.62 4.60
C ASN A 174 34.74 17.32 3.96
N HIS A 175 33.67 17.52 4.73
CA HIS A 175 32.41 18.11 4.26
C HIS A 175 31.99 19.37 5.02
N HIS A 176 32.77 19.78 6.04
CA HIS A 176 32.49 20.90 6.93
C HIS A 176 31.06 20.86 7.52
N VAL A 177 30.66 19.72 8.07
CA VAL A 177 29.33 19.48 8.66
C VAL A 177 29.46 18.80 10.02
N THR A 178 28.83 19.41 11.03
CA THR A 178 28.51 18.77 12.31
C THR A 178 27.32 17.84 12.12
N PHE A 179 27.38 16.63 12.68
CA PHE A 179 26.26 15.71 12.77
C PHE A 179 26.10 15.15 14.18
N HIS A 180 24.86 14.83 14.55
CA HIS A 180 24.54 14.13 15.79
C HIS A 180 24.57 12.62 15.57
N GLY A 181 24.32 11.88 16.63
CA GLY A 181 24.34 10.44 16.54
C GLY A 181 24.29 9.80 17.90
N PHE A 182 24.41 8.48 17.85
CA PHE A 182 24.45 7.64 19.03
C PHE A 182 25.63 6.67 18.90
N GLY A 183 26.38 6.49 19.98
CA GLY A 183 27.50 5.55 20.06
C GLY A 183 27.33 4.57 21.21
N TYR A 184 27.47 3.27 20.92
CA TYR A 184 27.57 2.23 21.93
C TYR A 184 28.90 1.49 21.91
N ARG A 185 29.25 0.94 23.07
CA ARG A 185 30.26 -0.12 23.25
C ARG A 185 29.74 -1.08 24.30
N MET A 186 29.87 -2.37 24.08
CA MET A 186 29.53 -3.44 25.01
C MET A 186 30.79 -4.00 25.67
N THR A 187 30.63 -4.69 26.80
CA THR A 187 31.73 -5.35 27.53
C THR A 187 32.43 -6.45 26.72
N ASP A 188 31.75 -7.04 25.73
CA ASP A 188 32.30 -8.02 24.79
C ASP A 188 33.15 -7.40 23.65
N GLY A 189 33.28 -6.07 23.61
CA GLY A 189 34.02 -5.33 22.60
C GLY A 189 33.22 -4.94 21.36
N ARG A 190 31.96 -5.37 21.19
CA ARG A 190 31.07 -4.83 20.14
C ARG A 190 30.89 -3.34 20.35
N GLN A 191 31.10 -2.55 19.32
CA GLN A 191 30.88 -1.11 19.33
C GLN A 191 30.43 -0.62 17.96
N GLU A 192 29.54 0.35 17.94
CA GLU A 192 29.11 1.04 16.72
C GLU A 192 28.84 2.51 17.04
N ARG A 193 29.14 3.38 16.08
CA ARG A 193 28.70 4.78 16.09
C ARG A 193 27.81 5.00 14.90
N PHE A 194 26.59 5.46 15.14
CA PHE A 194 25.63 5.77 14.10
C PHE A 194 25.74 7.27 13.76
N PRO A 195 26.20 7.64 12.56
CA PRO A 195 26.25 9.03 12.11
C PRO A 195 24.86 9.44 11.60
N VAL A 196 24.03 9.99 12.48
CA VAL A 196 22.61 10.25 12.19
C VAL A 196 22.38 11.75 12.05
N GLY A 197 21.92 12.23 10.89
CA GLY A 197 22.06 13.65 10.52
C GLY A 197 23.35 13.96 9.74
N HIS A 198 24.04 12.93 9.23
CA HIS A 198 25.19 13.01 8.33
C HIS A 198 24.82 13.54 6.93
N TYR A 199 25.80 13.86 6.07
CA TYR A 199 25.56 14.53 4.77
C TYR A 199 24.73 13.72 3.75
N LEU A 200 24.59 12.41 3.95
CA LEU A 200 23.76 11.50 3.15
C LEU A 200 22.34 11.30 3.71
N SER A 201 22.02 11.84 4.89
CA SER A 201 20.75 11.58 5.59
C SER A 201 19.73 12.71 5.45
N THR A 202 18.45 12.37 5.54
CA THR A 202 17.32 13.32 5.51
C THR A 202 17.25 14.21 6.75
N SER A 203 17.81 13.78 7.88
CA SER A 203 17.88 14.53 9.15
C SER A 203 19.08 15.49 9.25
N ARG A 204 19.81 15.70 8.15
CA ARG A 204 21.03 16.51 8.03
C ARG A 204 20.91 17.92 8.65
N LEU A 205 21.96 18.33 9.36
CA LEU A 205 22.15 19.71 9.81
C LEU A 205 22.60 20.64 8.66
N GLN A 206 21.93 21.80 8.55
CA GLN A 206 22.21 22.82 7.52
C GLN A 206 22.91 24.03 8.13
N ARG A 207 24.01 24.44 7.48
CA ARG A 207 25.04 25.35 8.00
C ARG A 207 24.56 26.75 8.40
N GLU A 208 23.40 27.19 7.92
CA GLU A 208 22.95 28.59 8.10
C GLU A 208 21.74 28.74 9.05
N LYS A 209 21.21 27.64 9.60
CA LYS A 209 19.99 27.70 10.46
C LYS A 209 19.94 26.76 11.65
N ASN A 210 20.79 25.72 11.71
CA ASN A 210 20.96 24.75 12.82
C ASN A 210 19.86 24.76 13.91
N PRO A 211 18.62 24.34 13.58
CA PRO A 211 17.50 24.55 14.46
C PRO A 211 17.54 23.61 15.67
N TRP A 212 16.69 23.88 16.68
CA TRP A 212 16.52 22.96 17.80
C TRP A 212 16.14 21.56 17.30
N ARG A 213 16.65 20.53 17.96
CA ARG A 213 16.41 19.10 17.66
C ARG A 213 16.01 18.37 18.92
N HIS A 214 15.12 17.38 18.78
CA HIS A 214 14.93 16.32 19.78
C HIS A 214 15.78 15.12 19.38
N LEU A 215 16.54 14.56 20.32
CA LEU A 215 17.22 13.28 20.19
C LEU A 215 16.66 12.34 21.25
N ALA A 216 16.27 11.13 20.87
CA ALA A 216 15.95 10.07 21.83
C ALA A 216 16.68 8.76 21.51
N LEU A 217 17.09 8.07 22.58
CA LEU A 217 17.66 6.74 22.55
C LEU A 217 16.78 5.83 23.42
N VAL A 218 16.20 4.81 22.82
CA VAL A 218 15.30 3.85 23.46
C VAL A 218 15.96 2.48 23.48
N TYR A 219 16.20 1.95 24.66
CA TYR A 219 16.50 0.53 24.84
C TYR A 219 15.24 -0.21 25.25
N ASP A 220 14.67 -1.01 24.34
CA ASP A 220 13.66 -2.00 24.64
C ASP A 220 14.35 -3.34 24.94
N ARG A 221 14.28 -3.78 26.20
CA ARG A 221 14.88 -5.04 26.61
C ARG A 221 14.10 -6.26 26.12
N GLN A 222 12.78 -6.18 26.01
CA GLN A 222 11.95 -7.31 25.58
C GLN A 222 12.20 -7.60 24.10
N ALA A 223 12.29 -6.56 23.28
CA ALA A 223 12.71 -6.68 21.88
C ALA A 223 14.23 -6.94 21.73
N SER A 224 15.04 -6.73 22.77
CA SER A 224 16.51 -6.63 22.70
C SER A 224 16.99 -5.59 21.66
N MET A 225 16.25 -4.51 21.50
CA MET A 225 16.49 -3.48 20.48
C MET A 225 16.91 -2.16 21.10
N LEU A 226 17.99 -1.58 20.59
CA LEU A 226 18.37 -0.20 20.84
C LEU A 226 18.01 0.65 19.62
N THR A 227 17.19 1.68 19.81
CA THR A 227 16.65 2.53 18.74
C THR A 227 16.95 3.99 18.99
N CYS A 228 17.41 4.68 17.94
CA CYS A 228 17.68 6.11 17.92
C CYS A 228 16.61 6.83 17.08
N TRP A 229 16.07 7.90 17.67
CA TRP A 229 15.05 8.77 17.11
C TRP A 229 15.57 10.20 17.05
N ILE A 230 15.19 10.93 16.00
CA ILE A 230 15.49 12.36 15.86
C ILE A 230 14.22 13.07 15.42
N ASP A 231 13.85 14.13 16.12
CA ASP A 231 12.60 14.88 15.88
C ASP A 231 11.41 13.92 15.76
N TYR A 232 11.33 12.94 16.66
CA TYR A 232 10.31 11.87 16.69
C TYR A 232 10.35 10.85 15.53
N HIS A 233 11.24 10.99 14.55
CA HIS A 233 11.37 10.07 13.42
C HIS A 233 12.34 8.90 13.69
N LEU A 234 11.94 7.67 13.32
CA LEU A 234 12.78 6.48 13.39
C LEU A 234 14.02 6.69 12.53
N SER A 235 15.20 6.73 13.15
CA SER A 235 16.43 7.01 12.44
C SER A 235 17.34 5.79 12.31
N LYS A 236 17.43 4.96 13.36
CA LYS A 236 18.17 3.68 13.32
C LYS A 236 17.74 2.77 14.46
N SER A 237 17.68 1.46 14.21
CA SER A 237 17.63 0.44 15.27
C SER A 237 18.77 -0.57 15.08
N THR A 238 19.23 -1.16 16.18
CA THR A 238 20.22 -2.25 16.22
C THR A 238 19.89 -3.22 17.35
N GLU A 239 20.23 -4.50 17.19
CA GLU A 239 19.98 -5.54 18.20
C GLU A 239 21.10 -5.54 19.26
N ILE A 240 20.73 -5.35 20.54
CA ILE A 240 21.65 -5.41 21.67
C ILE A 240 21.10 -6.35 22.75
N LYS A 241 21.53 -7.60 22.63
CA LYS A 241 21.42 -8.64 23.66
C LYS A 241 22.34 -8.33 24.83
N ASP A 242 21.91 -8.74 26.02
CA ASP A 242 22.67 -8.77 27.28
C ASP A 242 23.17 -7.41 27.81
N LEU A 243 22.46 -6.32 27.53
CA LEU A 243 22.73 -5.04 28.19
C LEU A 243 22.43 -5.15 29.70
N THR A 244 23.48 -5.18 30.50
CA THR A 244 23.37 -5.12 31.96
C THR A 244 23.41 -3.66 32.41
N THR A 245 22.29 -3.15 32.93
CA THR A 245 22.20 -1.78 33.46
C THR A 245 23.15 -1.52 34.63
N GLN A 246 23.52 -2.57 35.37
CA GLN A 246 24.57 -2.54 36.41
C GLN A 246 25.99 -2.22 35.87
N SER A 247 26.22 -2.36 34.56
CA SER A 247 27.48 -1.96 33.91
C SER A 247 27.50 -0.51 33.44
N LEU A 248 26.36 0.19 33.52
CA LEU A 248 26.26 1.62 33.25
C LEU A 248 26.76 2.37 34.48
N GLY A 249 27.91 3.04 34.35
CA GLY A 249 28.48 3.89 35.38
C GLY A 249 27.73 5.22 35.52
N ASN A 250 28.42 6.26 35.99
CA ASN A 250 27.83 7.59 36.16
C ASN A 250 27.27 8.14 34.85
N PHE A 251 26.20 8.93 34.95
CA PHE A 251 25.57 9.60 33.83
C PHE A 251 26.16 11.00 33.64
N TYR A 252 26.46 11.35 32.41
CA TYR A 252 27.13 12.60 32.04
C TYR A 252 26.23 13.46 31.16
N ILE A 253 26.29 14.78 31.34
CA ILE A 253 25.72 15.79 30.44
C ILE A 253 26.82 16.78 30.06
N GLY A 254 26.93 17.12 28.78
CA GLY A 254 27.75 18.23 28.30
C GLY A 254 29.24 17.93 28.06
N GLY A 255 29.69 16.69 28.26
CA GLY A 255 31.08 16.27 28.05
C GLY A 255 31.47 15.07 28.92
N SER A 256 32.72 14.60 28.83
CA SER A 256 33.31 13.73 29.87
C SER A 256 34.82 13.99 29.98
N LYS A 257 35.53 13.24 30.84
CA LYS A 257 36.99 13.37 31.00
C LYS A 257 37.76 13.14 29.69
N ASP A 258 37.30 12.21 28.87
CA ASP A 258 37.96 11.77 27.63
C ASP A 258 37.19 12.18 26.37
N ARG A 259 36.15 13.03 26.50
CA ARG A 259 35.26 13.48 25.42
C ARG A 259 35.02 14.97 25.50
N TRP A 260 35.10 15.63 24.36
CA TRP A 260 34.93 17.09 24.25
C TRP A 260 33.54 17.57 24.69
N GLY A 261 33.50 18.82 25.14
CA GLY A 261 32.29 19.46 25.61
C GLY A 261 31.35 19.89 24.47
N VAL A 262 30.11 20.15 24.83
CA VAL A 262 29.05 20.56 23.90
C VAL A 262 29.20 22.04 23.58
N HIS A 263 29.81 22.34 22.42
CA HIS A 263 29.97 23.69 21.86
C HIS A 263 28.67 24.23 21.21
N GLY A 264 27.53 23.94 21.82
CA GLY A 264 26.18 24.37 21.40
C GLY A 264 25.26 24.25 22.61
N LYS A 265 23.96 24.51 22.45
CA LYS A 265 23.05 24.60 23.61
C LYS A 265 22.37 23.27 23.91
N ILE A 266 22.30 22.90 25.18
CA ILE A 266 21.33 21.93 25.69
C ILE A 266 20.29 22.71 26.50
N ASP A 267 19.02 22.39 26.30
CA ASP A 267 17.91 22.92 27.10
C ASP A 267 17.59 21.99 28.26
N GLU A 268 17.41 20.70 27.94
CA GLU A 268 16.83 19.70 28.83
C GLU A 268 17.30 18.29 28.46
N VAL A 269 17.53 17.46 29.47
CA VAL A 269 17.91 16.04 29.36
C VAL A 269 17.03 15.20 30.26
N ARG A 270 16.57 14.05 29.76
CA ARG A 270 15.67 13.15 30.47
C ARG A 270 16.18 11.73 30.46
N LEU A 271 15.94 11.00 31.54
CA LEU A 271 16.10 9.56 31.59
C LEU A 271 14.83 8.95 32.18
N VAL A 272 14.12 8.16 31.38
CA VAL A 272 12.84 7.54 31.72
C VAL A 272 13.04 6.02 31.82
N THR A 273 12.52 5.42 32.88
CA THR A 273 12.63 3.98 33.23
C THR A 273 11.81 3.02 32.35
N GLN A 274 11.42 3.46 31.15
CA GLN A 274 10.59 2.70 30.21
C GLN A 274 11.04 2.98 28.77
N PRO A 275 10.92 2.00 27.86
CA PRO A 275 11.12 2.22 26.44
C PRO A 275 9.90 2.98 25.90
N LEU A 276 10.10 4.21 25.45
CA LEU A 276 9.04 5.06 24.92
C LEU A 276 8.93 4.90 23.40
N ASP A 277 7.72 4.93 22.89
CA ASP A 277 7.45 5.07 21.46
C ASP A 277 7.45 6.57 21.02
N PRO A 278 7.39 6.87 19.71
CA PRO A 278 7.36 8.25 19.20
C PRO A 278 6.22 9.11 19.76
N ALA A 279 5.05 8.51 19.97
CA ALA A 279 3.87 9.18 20.53
C ALA A 279 4.09 9.54 22.00
N GLN A 280 4.92 8.79 22.71
CA GLN A 280 5.23 8.99 24.13
C GLN A 280 6.32 10.04 24.37
N PHE A 281 7.31 10.19 23.48
CA PHE A 281 8.27 11.33 23.56
C PHE A 281 7.54 12.69 23.45
N LEU A 282 6.44 12.74 22.70
CA LEU A 282 5.65 13.96 22.46
C LEU A 282 4.92 14.49 23.71
N ARG A 283 4.96 13.76 24.85
CA ARG A 283 4.42 14.18 26.16
C ARG A 283 5.23 15.30 26.84
N ALA A 284 6.08 16.01 26.11
CA ALA A 284 6.86 17.15 26.58
C ALA A 284 6.05 18.48 26.59
N ARG A 285 4.74 18.43 26.90
CA ARG A 285 3.85 19.60 26.94
C ARG A 285 2.74 19.39 27.97
N LYS A 286 2.46 20.43 28.76
CA LYS A 286 1.37 20.50 29.75
C LYS A 286 -0.03 20.37 29.14
N ASP A 287 -0.24 20.97 27.98
CA ASP A 287 -1.48 20.82 27.22
C ASP A 287 -1.31 19.72 26.18
N ALA A 288 -2.27 18.80 26.14
CA ALA A 288 -2.53 18.03 24.92
C ALA A 288 -2.63 19.00 23.74
N ILE A 289 -2.26 18.58 22.53
CA ILE A 289 -3.01 19.15 21.40
C ILE A 289 -4.41 18.58 21.62
N GLU A 290 -5.37 19.41 22.03
CA GLU A 290 -6.74 18.92 22.23
C GLU A 290 -7.17 18.19 20.95
N GLU A 291 -7.68 16.96 21.13
CA GLU A 291 -8.16 16.08 20.06
C GLU A 291 -7.07 15.39 19.19
N VAL A 292 -5.78 15.42 19.56
CA VAL A 292 -4.73 14.64 18.86
C VAL A 292 -4.26 13.44 19.68
N ASP A 293 -4.52 12.25 19.15
CA ASP A 293 -3.91 11.00 19.60
C ASP A 293 -2.77 10.62 18.67
N PHE A 294 -1.57 10.42 19.18
CA PHE A 294 -0.43 9.88 18.42
C PHE A 294 -0.31 8.37 18.55
N VAL A 295 -0.98 7.75 19.53
CA VAL A 295 -1.03 6.29 19.67
C VAL A 295 -1.77 5.71 18.46
N SER A 296 -1.27 4.59 17.95
CA SER A 296 -2.02 3.79 16.99
C SER A 296 -2.83 2.72 17.71
N THR A 297 -4.15 2.81 17.59
CA THR A 297 -5.10 1.78 17.99
C THR A 297 -5.65 1.04 16.76
N GLN A 298 -4.87 0.96 15.68
CA GLN A 298 -5.34 0.45 14.39
C GLN A 298 -5.83 -1.00 14.47
N LYS A 299 -6.85 -1.30 13.68
CA LYS A 299 -7.44 -2.64 13.49
C LYS A 299 -7.54 -3.03 12.02
N VAL A 300 -6.69 -2.44 11.18
CA VAL A 300 -6.60 -2.69 9.74
C VAL A 300 -5.87 -4.01 9.47
N VAL A 301 -4.84 -4.30 10.28
CA VAL A 301 -4.07 -5.55 10.25
C VAL A 301 -3.71 -5.99 11.68
N PRO A 302 -3.43 -7.28 11.93
CA PRO A 302 -2.87 -7.73 13.21
C PRO A 302 -1.56 -7.00 13.55
N ILE A 303 -1.36 -6.64 14.82
CA ILE A 303 -0.23 -5.80 15.26
C ILE A 303 1.14 -6.49 15.11
N ASP A 304 1.13 -7.81 15.06
CA ASP A 304 2.26 -8.73 14.90
C ASP A 304 2.40 -9.26 13.46
N ALA A 305 1.65 -8.71 12.49
CA ALA A 305 1.78 -9.05 11.07
C ALA A 305 3.09 -8.56 10.41
N GLY A 306 3.95 -7.84 11.15
CA GLY A 306 5.21 -7.28 10.63
C GLY A 306 5.03 -6.07 9.70
N CYS A 307 3.82 -5.53 9.59
CA CYS A 307 3.51 -4.33 8.83
C CYS A 307 4.00 -3.06 9.55
N TYR A 308 4.26 -1.99 8.78
CA TYR A 308 4.55 -0.68 9.35
C TYR A 308 3.27 0.14 9.52
N ASP A 309 3.29 1.07 10.45
CA ASP A 309 2.19 1.96 10.80
C ASP A 309 2.71 3.40 10.80
N VAL A 310 2.02 4.28 10.08
CA VAL A 310 2.49 5.66 9.81
C VAL A 310 2.56 6.54 11.06
N LYS A 311 1.71 6.28 12.06
CA LYS A 311 1.72 7.00 13.34
C LYS A 311 2.82 6.42 14.24
N ARG A 312 2.75 5.12 14.52
CA ARG A 312 3.63 4.41 15.48
C ARG A 312 5.11 4.42 15.08
N HIS A 313 5.43 4.36 13.79
CA HIS A 313 6.81 4.19 13.32
C HIS A 313 7.43 5.44 12.70
N PHE A 314 6.61 6.40 12.25
CA PHE A 314 7.10 7.58 11.52
C PHE A 314 6.64 8.93 12.10
N GLY A 315 5.73 8.92 13.08
CA GLY A 315 5.33 10.12 13.83
C GLY A 315 4.23 10.96 13.19
N ALA A 316 3.46 10.41 12.25
CA ALA A 316 2.28 11.12 11.70
C ALA A 316 1.17 11.24 12.75
N ALA A 317 0.47 12.38 12.77
CA ALA A 317 -0.60 12.68 13.71
C ALA A 317 -1.96 12.15 13.23
N GLY A 318 -2.34 12.43 11.98
CA GLY A 318 -3.68 12.11 11.46
C GLY A 318 -4.81 12.91 12.11
N ASP A 319 -4.56 14.14 12.54
CA ASP A 319 -5.50 15.02 13.28
C ASP A 319 -6.22 16.09 12.44
N GLY A 320 -5.86 16.24 11.17
CA GLY A 320 -6.34 17.27 10.26
C GLY A 320 -5.76 18.67 10.51
N ARG A 321 -4.73 18.80 11.35
CA ARG A 321 -4.12 20.07 11.79
C ARG A 321 -2.60 20.07 11.62
N THR A 322 -1.94 19.01 12.08
CA THR A 322 -0.50 18.76 11.99
C THR A 322 -0.10 18.43 10.56
N ASP A 323 1.07 18.90 10.12
CA ASP A 323 1.56 18.64 8.77
C ASP A 323 2.32 17.30 8.69
N ASP A 324 1.64 16.29 8.19
CA ASP A 324 2.15 14.92 8.10
C ASP A 324 3.03 14.68 6.85
N THR A 325 3.24 15.69 5.98
CA THR A 325 4.02 15.53 4.74
C THR A 325 5.42 14.95 4.98
N ALA A 326 6.11 15.41 6.02
CA ALA A 326 7.46 14.95 6.34
C ALA A 326 7.47 13.50 6.88
N ALA A 327 6.56 13.17 7.80
CA ALA A 327 6.44 11.83 8.37
C ALA A 327 6.07 10.79 7.31
N ILE A 328 5.12 11.10 6.43
CA ILE A 328 4.66 10.18 5.38
C ILE A 328 5.72 9.99 4.29
N ASN A 329 6.40 11.06 3.85
CA ASN A 329 7.52 10.92 2.90
C ASN A 329 8.71 10.17 3.51
N ALA A 330 8.97 10.30 4.82
CA ALA A 330 9.97 9.49 5.51
C ALA A 330 9.57 8.00 5.54
N ALA A 331 8.27 7.70 5.75
CA ALA A 331 7.74 6.34 5.65
C ALA A 331 7.97 5.74 4.25
N PHE A 332 7.57 6.44 3.19
CA PHE A 332 7.77 5.94 1.82
C PHE A 332 9.24 5.77 1.45
N ALA A 333 10.13 6.67 1.87
CA ALA A 333 11.57 6.52 1.66
C ALA A 333 12.13 5.26 2.37
N HIS A 334 11.79 5.06 3.65
CA HIS A 334 12.22 3.90 4.43
C HIS A 334 11.77 2.55 3.83
N LEU A 335 10.58 2.51 3.21
CA LEU A 335 10.08 1.31 2.54
C LEU A 335 10.68 1.11 1.14
N ALA A 336 10.96 2.20 0.42
CA ALA A 336 11.63 2.16 -0.88
C ALA A 336 13.07 1.62 -0.77
N ASP A 337 13.80 1.97 0.28
CA ASP A 337 15.18 1.50 0.53
C ASP A 337 15.27 -0.02 0.81
N LYS A 338 14.13 -0.69 1.08
CA LYS A 338 14.04 -2.15 1.30
C LYS A 338 13.64 -2.94 0.04
N VAL A 339 13.42 -2.26 -1.08
CA VAL A 339 13.10 -2.89 -2.37
C VAL A 339 14.34 -3.56 -2.98
N PRO A 340 14.26 -4.79 -3.53
CA PRO A 340 13.08 -5.64 -3.71
C PRO A 340 12.88 -6.69 -2.60
N LEU A 341 13.61 -6.60 -1.48
CA LEU A 341 13.70 -7.65 -0.46
C LEU A 341 12.43 -7.80 0.40
N ALA A 342 11.53 -6.83 0.39
CA ALA A 342 10.22 -6.89 1.03
C ALA A 342 9.14 -6.13 0.23
N ARG A 343 7.98 -6.75 0.04
CA ARG A 343 6.75 -6.08 -0.43
C ARG A 343 6.06 -5.45 0.79
N ASN A 344 6.46 -4.24 1.14
CA ASN A 344 6.12 -3.65 2.42
C ASN A 344 4.66 -3.19 2.48
N THR A 345 4.01 -3.39 3.64
CA THR A 345 2.69 -2.80 3.93
C THR A 345 2.85 -1.62 4.89
N LEU A 346 2.25 -0.48 4.54
CA LEU A 346 2.14 0.74 5.36
C LEU A 346 0.67 1.00 5.72
N VAL A 347 0.37 0.89 7.00
CA VAL A 347 -0.96 1.14 7.56
C VAL A 347 -1.11 2.64 7.86
N PHE A 348 -2.22 3.19 7.40
CA PHE A 348 -2.75 4.49 7.78
C PHE A 348 -3.97 4.25 8.69
N PRO A 349 -3.84 4.42 10.02
CA PRO A 349 -4.98 4.38 10.93
C PRO A 349 -6.11 5.35 10.54
N GLU A 350 -7.24 5.26 11.25
CA GLU A 350 -8.30 6.27 11.17
C GLU A 350 -7.74 7.65 11.56
N GLY A 351 -8.10 8.69 10.78
CA GLY A 351 -7.54 10.03 10.93
C GLY A 351 -7.52 10.84 9.63
N VAL A 352 -7.23 12.14 9.77
CA VAL A 352 -7.04 13.08 8.66
C VAL A 352 -5.58 13.52 8.62
N TYR A 353 -4.83 13.00 7.66
CA TYR A 353 -3.41 13.30 7.45
C TYR A 353 -3.30 14.55 6.58
N LEU A 354 -3.03 15.70 7.19
CA LEU A 354 -2.94 16.99 6.48
C LEU A 354 -1.55 17.15 5.86
N VAL A 355 -1.47 17.49 4.57
CA VAL A 355 -0.20 17.59 3.81
C VAL A 355 -0.05 18.93 3.07
N SER A 356 1.16 19.49 3.03
CA SER A 356 1.48 20.76 2.35
C SER A 356 2.30 20.65 1.07
N ASP A 357 2.81 19.47 0.74
CA ASP A 357 3.50 19.20 -0.54
C ASP A 357 3.28 17.76 -0.98
N MET A 358 3.71 17.45 -2.20
CA MET A 358 3.54 16.15 -2.84
C MET A 358 4.15 15.02 -2.00
N LEU A 359 3.38 13.95 -1.83
CA LEU A 359 3.88 12.67 -1.33
C LEU A 359 4.39 11.79 -2.48
N TYR A 360 5.51 11.10 -2.27
CA TYR A 360 6.09 10.19 -3.25
C TYR A 360 6.25 8.77 -2.70
N CYS A 361 5.45 7.85 -3.23
CA CYS A 361 5.47 6.43 -2.92
C CYS A 361 6.14 5.66 -4.08
N SER A 362 7.23 4.95 -3.77
CA SER A 362 7.89 4.05 -4.73
C SER A 362 7.18 2.69 -4.82
N ARG A 363 7.61 1.88 -5.79
CA ARG A 363 7.15 0.52 -6.12
C ARG A 363 7.25 -0.50 -4.97
N PHE A 364 6.51 -1.61 -5.06
CA PHE A 364 6.40 -2.69 -4.07
C PHE A 364 5.90 -2.26 -2.67
N ILE A 365 5.08 -1.22 -2.62
CA ILE A 365 4.47 -0.71 -1.38
C ILE A 365 2.94 -0.91 -1.45
N ASP A 366 2.39 -1.42 -0.36
CA ASP A 366 0.97 -1.64 -0.12
C ASP A 366 0.47 -0.66 0.95
N ILE A 367 -0.41 0.26 0.59
CA ILE A 367 -0.97 1.29 1.48
C ILE A 367 -2.38 0.85 1.90
N LYS A 368 -2.61 0.70 3.21
CA LYS A 368 -3.92 0.29 3.76
C LYS A 368 -4.46 1.30 4.76
N GLY A 369 -5.60 1.92 4.43
CA GLY A 369 -6.39 2.75 5.32
C GLY A 369 -7.45 1.96 6.09
N ALA A 370 -8.11 2.62 7.05
CA ALA A 370 -9.19 2.04 7.86
C ALA A 370 -10.59 2.07 7.20
N GLY A 371 -10.70 2.63 6.00
CA GLY A 371 -11.94 2.89 5.26
C GLY A 371 -11.91 4.30 4.63
N PRO A 372 -12.47 4.50 3.42
CA PRO A 372 -12.45 5.81 2.77
C PRO A 372 -13.29 6.87 3.51
N ASP A 373 -14.18 6.45 4.40
CA ASP A 373 -14.94 7.29 5.32
C ASP A 373 -14.19 7.67 6.62
N LYS A 374 -13.00 7.10 6.85
CA LYS A 374 -12.25 7.17 8.12
C LYS A 374 -10.82 7.67 7.97
N THR A 375 -10.12 7.23 6.93
CA THR A 375 -8.73 7.61 6.66
C THR A 375 -8.72 8.59 5.50
N PHE A 376 -8.26 9.81 5.75
CA PHE A 376 -8.20 10.90 4.76
C PHE A 376 -6.77 11.40 4.61
N LEU A 377 -6.23 11.36 3.40
CA LEU A 377 -5.04 12.13 3.03
C LEU A 377 -5.49 13.45 2.42
N ARG A 378 -5.30 14.57 3.12
CA ARG A 378 -5.86 15.87 2.73
C ARG A 378 -4.79 16.91 2.47
N LEU A 379 -4.80 17.50 1.28
CA LEU A 379 -4.00 18.67 0.93
C LEU A 379 -4.48 19.92 1.70
N LYS A 380 -3.54 20.75 2.16
CA LYS A 380 -3.85 22.10 2.67
C LYS A 380 -4.51 22.95 1.59
N ASP A 381 -5.44 23.80 2.00
CA ASP A 381 -6.14 24.71 1.09
C ASP A 381 -5.15 25.78 0.53
N GLN A 382 -5.30 26.18 -0.73
CA GLN A 382 -4.54 27.27 -1.39
C GLN A 382 -3.00 27.09 -1.50
N ILE A 383 -2.51 25.87 -1.67
CA ILE A 383 -1.06 25.58 -1.83
C ILE A 383 -0.67 25.11 -3.25
N PHE A 384 -1.56 24.42 -3.97
CA PHE A 384 -1.35 23.99 -5.38
C PHE A 384 -2.25 24.85 -6.30
N THR A 385 -1.89 26.12 -6.42
CA THR A 385 -2.70 27.14 -7.12
C THR A 385 -2.38 27.30 -8.61
N ASP A 386 -1.24 26.80 -9.08
CA ASP A 386 -0.80 26.96 -10.47
C ASP A 386 -1.28 25.79 -11.36
N LYS A 387 -2.11 26.10 -12.37
CA LYS A 387 -2.60 25.11 -13.35
C LYS A 387 -1.54 24.71 -14.38
N GLU A 388 -0.55 25.55 -14.65
CA GLU A 388 0.50 25.30 -15.63
C GLU A 388 1.65 24.46 -15.04
N ALA A 389 1.76 24.42 -13.71
CA ALA A 389 2.68 23.55 -12.96
C ALA A 389 1.94 22.58 -12.01
N PRO A 390 1.06 21.70 -12.53
CA PRO A 390 0.17 20.91 -11.69
C PRO A 390 0.91 19.81 -10.91
N LYS A 391 0.48 19.57 -9.67
CA LYS A 391 1.10 18.62 -8.74
C LYS A 391 0.08 17.64 -8.16
N PRO A 392 0.40 16.34 -8.01
CA PRO A 392 -0.44 15.40 -7.29
C PRO A 392 -0.29 15.55 -5.77
N VAL A 393 -1.34 15.21 -5.01
CA VAL A 393 -1.23 15.01 -3.55
C VAL A 393 -0.35 13.79 -3.27
N LEU A 394 -0.55 12.71 -4.02
CA LEU A 394 0.22 11.47 -3.96
C LEU A 394 0.65 11.04 -5.37
N ARG A 395 1.95 10.82 -5.57
CA ARG A 395 2.52 10.10 -6.73
C ARG A 395 2.92 8.70 -6.29
N MET A 396 2.35 7.68 -6.92
CA MET A 396 2.72 6.27 -6.77
C MET A 396 3.38 5.79 -8.06
N SER A 397 4.72 5.69 -8.07
CA SER A 397 5.50 5.27 -9.24
C SER A 397 6.94 4.91 -8.85
N SER A 398 7.64 4.12 -9.68
CA SER A 398 9.11 4.02 -9.62
C SER A 398 9.83 5.30 -10.05
N THR A 399 9.14 6.20 -10.77
CA THR A 399 9.67 7.43 -11.37
C THR A 399 9.30 8.64 -10.51
N LYS A 400 10.29 9.45 -10.12
CA LYS A 400 10.05 10.61 -9.24
C LYS A 400 9.66 11.86 -10.03
N GLU A 401 10.04 11.91 -11.29
CA GLU A 401 9.80 12.99 -12.25
C GLU A 401 8.31 13.06 -12.64
N THR A 402 7.88 14.17 -13.23
CA THR A 402 6.52 14.35 -13.73
C THR A 402 6.23 13.47 -14.96
N PRO A 403 4.97 13.08 -15.21
CA PRO A 403 4.54 12.50 -16.48
C PRO A 403 5.14 13.22 -17.71
N GLY A 404 5.66 12.46 -18.67
CA GLY A 404 6.26 12.99 -19.90
C GLY A 404 7.68 13.59 -19.77
N SER A 405 8.31 13.55 -18.59
CA SER A 405 9.70 14.03 -18.40
C SER A 405 10.74 13.28 -19.23
N HIS A 406 10.47 12.02 -19.56
CA HIS A 406 11.32 11.14 -20.36
C HIS A 406 10.49 10.50 -21.49
N PRO A 407 11.10 10.27 -22.67
CA PRO A 407 10.43 9.57 -23.77
C PRO A 407 10.22 8.08 -23.50
N TRP A 408 10.81 7.55 -22.43
CA TRP A 408 10.68 6.17 -21.96
C TRP A 408 10.75 6.19 -20.43
N VAL A 409 9.88 5.45 -19.75
CA VAL A 409 10.15 4.99 -18.37
C VAL A 409 10.26 3.47 -18.40
N ASN A 410 10.89 2.86 -17.39
CA ASN A 410 10.86 1.41 -17.32
C ASN A 410 9.50 0.96 -16.77
N GLY A 411 8.92 -0.09 -17.38
CA GLY A 411 7.72 -0.79 -16.87
C GLY A 411 8.01 -1.56 -15.58
N SER A 412 8.47 -0.84 -14.55
CA SER A 412 9.05 -1.37 -13.32
C SER A 412 8.40 -0.81 -12.06
N SER A 413 7.31 -0.06 -12.18
CA SER A 413 6.47 0.38 -11.06
C SER A 413 5.61 -0.78 -10.54
N ILE A 414 6.23 -1.91 -10.21
CA ILE A 414 5.52 -3.17 -9.96
C ILE A 414 4.90 -3.19 -8.56
N ALA A 415 3.71 -3.78 -8.46
CA ALA A 415 3.05 -4.15 -7.21
C ALA A 415 2.87 -2.96 -6.24
N LEU A 416 2.23 -1.90 -6.75
CA LEU A 416 1.73 -0.77 -5.96
C LEU A 416 0.27 -1.03 -5.56
N TYR A 417 -0.07 -0.79 -4.30
CA TYR A 417 -1.44 -0.97 -3.80
C TYR A 417 -1.89 0.20 -2.94
N LEU A 418 -3.16 0.57 -3.08
CA LEU A 418 -3.83 1.59 -2.27
C LEU A 418 -5.24 1.12 -1.97
N GLU A 419 -5.53 0.89 -0.68
CA GLU A 419 -6.80 0.36 -0.23
C GLU A 419 -7.42 1.23 0.89
N GLY A 420 -8.72 1.50 0.79
CA GLY A 420 -9.52 1.93 1.94
C GLY A 420 -9.20 3.32 2.51
N MET A 421 -8.97 4.34 1.67
CA MET A 421 -8.80 5.73 2.12
C MET A 421 -9.32 6.77 1.12
N THR A 422 -9.56 7.99 1.59
CA THR A 422 -9.86 9.17 0.75
C THR A 422 -8.59 9.97 0.49
N ILE A 423 -8.40 10.44 -0.75
CA ILE A 423 -7.49 11.52 -1.12
C ILE A 423 -8.31 12.79 -1.40
N ASP A 424 -8.04 13.87 -0.68
CA ASP A 424 -8.77 15.14 -0.74
C ASP A 424 -7.81 16.27 -1.14
N THR A 425 -8.05 16.95 -2.26
CA THR A 425 -7.21 18.08 -2.70
C THR A 425 -7.51 19.40 -1.99
N GLY A 426 -8.38 19.42 -0.97
CA GLY A 426 -8.72 20.62 -0.23
C GLY A 426 -9.46 21.64 -1.10
N LYS A 427 -9.35 22.92 -0.75
CA LYS A 427 -10.02 24.04 -1.44
C LYS A 427 -9.03 25.05 -2.00
N GLY A 428 -9.41 25.75 -3.06
CA GLY A 428 -8.57 26.75 -3.72
C GLY A 428 -7.30 26.18 -4.32
N ASN A 429 -7.31 24.91 -4.73
CA ASN A 429 -6.16 24.18 -5.29
C ASN A 429 -6.39 23.80 -6.76
N PRO A 430 -6.59 24.76 -7.68
CA PRO A 430 -6.88 24.47 -9.09
C PRO A 430 -5.76 23.75 -9.84
N GLY A 431 -4.52 23.79 -9.36
CA GLY A 431 -3.37 23.05 -9.88
C GLY A 431 -3.19 21.65 -9.28
N ALA A 432 -4.00 21.26 -8.29
CA ALA A 432 -3.88 19.95 -7.68
C ALA A 432 -4.44 18.83 -8.57
N LYS A 433 -3.68 17.75 -8.66
CA LYS A 433 -4.18 16.43 -9.04
C LYS A 433 -4.42 15.61 -7.75
N GLY A 434 -5.40 14.71 -7.75
CA GLY A 434 -5.62 13.82 -6.61
C GLY A 434 -4.48 12.81 -6.47
N LEU A 435 -4.45 11.84 -7.38
CA LEU A 435 -3.51 10.72 -7.40
C LEU A 435 -2.86 10.60 -8.78
N GLU A 436 -1.52 10.65 -8.84
CA GLU A 436 -0.77 10.13 -9.98
C GLU A 436 -0.43 8.66 -9.71
N TYR A 437 -0.96 7.73 -10.51
CA TYR A 437 -0.81 6.29 -10.30
C TYR A 437 -0.21 5.63 -11.55
N HIS A 438 1.00 5.11 -11.39
CA HIS A 438 1.72 4.37 -12.41
C HIS A 438 2.13 3.05 -11.78
N SER A 439 1.41 1.96 -12.10
CA SER A 439 1.76 0.60 -11.69
C SER A 439 1.92 -0.32 -12.90
N ASN A 440 2.77 -1.36 -12.80
CA ASN A 440 3.06 -2.30 -13.88
C ASN A 440 2.89 -3.76 -13.45
N ASN A 441 2.36 -4.59 -14.34
CA ASN A 441 2.14 -6.04 -14.24
C ASN A 441 1.20 -6.49 -13.10
N LEU A 442 1.36 -5.93 -11.90
CA LEU A 442 0.47 -6.03 -10.76
C LEU A 442 0.30 -4.65 -10.13
N GLY A 443 -0.89 -4.34 -9.65
CA GLY A 443 -1.20 -3.18 -8.82
C GLY A 443 -2.70 -2.93 -8.70
N ARG A 444 -3.17 -2.59 -7.50
CA ARG A 444 -4.60 -2.45 -7.18
C ARG A 444 -4.90 -1.14 -6.47
N LEU A 445 -5.86 -0.37 -7.01
CA LEU A 445 -6.62 0.62 -6.24
C LEU A 445 -7.94 -0.04 -5.84
N GLU A 446 -8.25 -0.13 -4.54
CA GLU A 446 -9.51 -0.74 -4.07
C GLU A 446 -10.18 0.08 -2.97
N ASN A 447 -11.47 0.40 -3.14
CA ASN A 447 -12.26 1.16 -2.15
C ASN A 447 -11.62 2.52 -1.79
N VAL A 448 -11.22 3.27 -2.83
CA VAL A 448 -10.52 4.58 -2.73
C VAL A 448 -11.43 5.69 -3.22
N PHE A 449 -11.55 6.76 -2.44
CA PHE A 449 -12.24 7.98 -2.88
C PHE A 449 -11.23 9.07 -3.21
N ILE A 450 -11.43 9.79 -4.31
CA ILE A 450 -10.61 10.94 -4.70
C ILE A 450 -11.55 12.14 -4.86
N ARG A 451 -11.34 13.22 -4.11
CA ARG A 451 -12.21 14.39 -4.15
C ARG A 451 -11.42 15.69 -4.22
N SER A 452 -12.02 16.69 -4.87
CA SER A 452 -11.61 18.08 -4.72
C SER A 452 -12.64 18.81 -3.87
N GLY A 453 -12.20 19.39 -2.74
CA GLY A 453 -13.07 19.87 -1.66
C GLY A 453 -13.95 21.09 -1.99
N ASP A 454 -13.64 21.80 -3.07
CA ASP A 454 -14.51 22.80 -3.74
C ASP A 454 -14.72 22.48 -5.23
N GLY A 455 -14.32 21.27 -5.63
CA GLY A 455 -14.26 20.82 -7.02
C GLY A 455 -13.07 21.33 -7.82
N SER A 456 -12.39 22.43 -7.44
CA SER A 456 -11.53 23.24 -8.32
C SER A 456 -10.32 22.56 -8.95
N GLY A 457 -9.88 21.41 -8.43
CA GLY A 457 -8.69 20.68 -8.90
C GLY A 457 -8.68 20.32 -10.38
N LEU A 458 -7.53 19.88 -10.88
CA LEU A 458 -7.30 19.64 -12.30
C LEU A 458 -7.67 18.20 -12.73
N VAL A 459 -7.06 17.19 -12.10
CA VAL A 459 -7.26 15.76 -12.45
C VAL A 459 -7.49 14.94 -11.18
N GLY A 460 -8.51 14.09 -11.16
CA GLY A 460 -8.74 13.16 -10.05
C GLY A 460 -7.68 12.06 -10.01
N LEU A 461 -7.76 11.14 -10.98
CA LEU A 461 -6.79 10.06 -11.19
C LEU A 461 -5.99 10.33 -12.48
N ASP A 462 -4.70 10.53 -12.33
CA ASP A 462 -3.76 10.76 -13.42
C ASP A 462 -2.92 9.50 -13.67
N LEU A 463 -3.10 8.95 -14.87
CA LEU A 463 -2.44 7.77 -15.42
C LEU A 463 -1.61 8.20 -16.65
N THR A 464 -0.95 9.36 -16.61
CA THR A 464 -0.29 9.92 -17.81
C THR A 464 1.22 9.66 -17.90
N HIS A 465 1.80 8.78 -17.06
CA HIS A 465 3.14 8.24 -17.33
C HIS A 465 3.14 7.35 -18.59
N HIS A 466 4.29 7.24 -19.27
CA HIS A 466 4.38 6.60 -20.60
C HIS A 466 3.88 5.15 -20.62
N ASP A 467 4.28 4.38 -19.60
CA ASP A 467 4.13 2.93 -19.59
C ASP A 467 3.16 2.49 -18.49
N VAL A 468 1.99 3.11 -18.39
CA VAL A 468 1.05 2.85 -17.28
C VAL A 468 0.29 1.53 -17.47
N GLY A 469 0.30 0.70 -16.43
CA GLY A 469 -0.44 -0.56 -16.38
C GLY A 469 0.39 -1.80 -16.73
N PRO A 470 -0.26 -2.98 -16.84
CA PRO A 470 -1.64 -3.23 -16.47
C PRO A 470 -1.85 -3.10 -14.95
N ALA A 471 -3.01 -2.58 -14.56
CA ALA A 471 -3.42 -2.47 -13.15
C ALA A 471 -4.96 -2.48 -13.04
N LEU A 472 -5.47 -2.75 -11.84
CA LEU A 472 -6.89 -2.79 -11.51
C LEU A 472 -7.28 -1.62 -10.60
N ALA A 473 -8.32 -0.89 -10.98
CA ALA A 473 -8.99 0.10 -10.15
C ALA A 473 -10.44 -0.33 -9.88
N LYS A 474 -10.72 -0.77 -8.65
CA LYS A 474 -12.00 -1.35 -8.23
C LYS A 474 -12.67 -0.54 -7.11
N HIS A 475 -13.97 -0.27 -7.21
CA HIS A 475 -14.71 0.56 -6.25
C HIS A 475 -14.07 1.94 -5.99
N VAL A 476 -13.62 2.61 -7.05
CA VAL A 476 -13.03 3.95 -6.97
C VAL A 476 -14.11 5.01 -7.22
N SER A 477 -14.15 6.05 -6.39
CA SER A 477 -15.07 7.19 -6.59
C SER A 477 -14.32 8.50 -6.74
N ILE A 478 -14.54 9.24 -7.83
CA ILE A 478 -13.88 10.51 -8.13
C ILE A 478 -14.91 11.63 -8.21
N SER A 479 -14.73 12.69 -7.41
CA SER A 479 -15.67 13.81 -7.32
C SER A 479 -15.02 15.19 -7.47
N GLY A 480 -15.63 16.04 -8.30
CA GLY A 480 -15.06 17.32 -8.70
C GLY A 480 -14.05 17.18 -9.86
N PHE A 481 -13.05 18.06 -9.87
CA PHE A 481 -11.99 18.18 -10.89
C PHE A 481 -12.45 18.72 -12.26
N ASP A 482 -11.50 19.20 -13.08
CA ASP A 482 -11.75 19.39 -14.52
C ASP A 482 -11.89 18.02 -15.20
N VAL A 483 -10.98 17.09 -14.88
CA VAL A 483 -10.92 15.73 -15.45
C VAL A 483 -11.03 14.69 -14.34
N GLY A 484 -11.90 13.69 -14.49
CA GLY A 484 -12.04 12.60 -13.51
C GLY A 484 -10.85 11.64 -13.57
N VAL A 485 -10.66 11.00 -14.74
CA VAL A 485 -9.50 10.15 -15.06
C VAL A 485 -8.82 10.68 -16.32
N ALA A 486 -7.50 10.86 -16.29
CA ALA A 486 -6.69 11.14 -17.47
C ALA A 486 -5.71 9.98 -17.71
N ILE A 487 -5.67 9.43 -18.92
CA ILE A 487 -4.71 8.39 -19.31
C ILE A 487 -4.15 8.69 -20.70
N ASN A 488 -2.84 8.51 -20.86
CA ASN A 488 -2.10 8.76 -22.10
C ASN A 488 -1.40 7.48 -22.59
N TYR A 489 -0.75 7.58 -23.75
CA TYR A 489 0.16 6.59 -24.33
C TYR A 489 -0.52 5.28 -24.73
N GLN A 490 0.19 4.44 -25.50
CA GLN A 490 -0.39 3.23 -26.09
C GLN A 490 -0.31 2.03 -25.12
N GLU A 491 0.70 2.03 -24.25
CA GLU A 491 1.07 0.99 -23.31
C GLU A 491 0.52 1.30 -21.91
N TYR A 492 0.12 0.34 -21.08
CA TYR A 492 0.04 -1.12 -21.24
C TYR A 492 -1.40 -1.66 -21.04
N SER A 493 -2.41 -0.78 -21.04
CA SER A 493 -3.82 -0.98 -20.62
C SER A 493 -4.14 -0.73 -19.15
N HIS A 494 -5.41 -0.42 -18.86
CA HIS A 494 -5.92 -0.26 -17.49
C HIS A 494 -7.32 -0.87 -17.33
N THR A 495 -7.56 -1.53 -16.19
CA THR A 495 -8.84 -2.18 -15.88
C THR A 495 -9.59 -1.39 -14.82
N PHE A 496 -10.85 -1.08 -15.06
CA PHE A 496 -11.74 -0.39 -14.13
C PHE A 496 -12.99 -1.21 -13.84
N GLU A 497 -13.34 -1.31 -12.56
CA GLU A 497 -14.55 -1.97 -12.12
C GLU A 497 -15.25 -1.16 -11.01
N HIS A 498 -16.53 -0.87 -11.17
CA HIS A 498 -17.30 -0.01 -10.24
C HIS A 498 -16.67 1.38 -10.04
N LEU A 499 -16.24 2.01 -11.13
CA LEU A 499 -15.75 3.40 -11.12
C LEU A 499 -16.93 4.36 -11.07
N THR A 500 -16.97 5.26 -10.07
CA THR A 500 -17.97 6.33 -9.98
C THR A 500 -17.33 7.68 -10.23
N LEU A 501 -17.88 8.47 -11.16
CA LEU A 501 -17.40 9.80 -11.54
C LEU A 501 -18.52 10.83 -11.36
N ARG A 502 -18.28 11.90 -10.60
CA ARG A 502 -19.28 12.95 -10.35
C ARG A 502 -18.72 14.37 -10.42
N ASN A 503 -19.48 15.30 -10.98
CA ASN A 503 -19.20 16.74 -10.96
C ASN A 503 -17.84 17.16 -11.58
N GLN A 504 -17.36 16.43 -12.59
CA GLN A 504 -16.28 16.88 -13.46
C GLN A 504 -16.72 18.08 -14.31
N ARG A 505 -15.82 19.04 -14.55
CA ARG A 505 -16.09 20.26 -15.35
C ARG A 505 -15.70 20.19 -16.82
N VAL A 506 -14.92 19.21 -17.25
CA VAL A 506 -14.49 19.07 -18.65
C VAL A 506 -14.82 17.69 -19.21
N VAL A 507 -14.46 16.61 -18.50
CA VAL A 507 -14.78 15.23 -18.92
C VAL A 507 -14.64 14.23 -17.76
N GLY A 508 -15.45 13.18 -17.75
CA GLY A 508 -15.30 12.05 -16.83
C GLY A 508 -13.96 11.32 -17.05
N ILE A 509 -13.79 10.66 -18.19
CA ILE A 509 -12.56 9.95 -18.58
C ILE A 509 -11.98 10.55 -19.86
N ARG A 510 -10.68 10.86 -19.87
CA ARG A 510 -9.92 11.24 -21.06
C ARG A 510 -8.88 10.17 -21.39
N ASN A 511 -9.06 9.46 -22.50
CA ASN A 511 -8.11 8.48 -23.02
C ASN A 511 -7.36 9.03 -24.24
N ARG A 512 -6.03 9.09 -24.20
CA ARG A 512 -5.17 9.52 -25.31
C ARG A 512 -4.22 8.42 -25.75
N GLY A 513 -4.79 7.39 -26.38
CA GLY A 513 -4.07 6.31 -27.06
C GLY A 513 -4.09 4.95 -26.34
N ASN A 514 -4.57 4.86 -25.11
CA ASN A 514 -4.45 3.68 -24.26
C ASN A 514 -5.62 2.69 -24.49
N ILE A 515 -5.54 1.51 -23.87
CA ILE A 515 -6.59 0.48 -23.91
C ILE A 515 -7.28 0.42 -22.54
N LEU A 516 -8.58 0.70 -22.49
CA LEU A 516 -9.36 0.62 -21.25
C LEU A 516 -10.35 -0.53 -21.28
N ALA A 517 -10.35 -1.34 -20.23
CA ALA A 517 -11.34 -2.37 -19.97
C ALA A 517 -12.18 -1.93 -18.77
N ILE A 518 -13.46 -1.59 -18.98
CA ILE A 518 -14.30 -0.90 -18.00
C ILE A 518 -15.62 -1.65 -17.81
N ARG A 519 -15.97 -2.00 -16.58
CA ARG A 519 -17.32 -2.47 -16.21
C ARG A 519 -17.90 -1.65 -15.06
N SER A 520 -19.20 -1.40 -15.09
CA SER A 520 -19.90 -0.66 -14.03
C SER A 520 -19.32 0.75 -13.82
N LEU A 521 -19.05 1.47 -14.91
CA LEU A 521 -18.82 2.91 -14.85
C LEU A 521 -20.15 3.60 -14.56
N LYS A 522 -20.18 4.38 -13.48
CA LYS A 522 -21.26 5.31 -13.18
C LYS A 522 -20.77 6.75 -13.29
N SER A 523 -21.18 7.46 -14.33
CA SER A 523 -20.90 8.89 -14.52
C SER A 523 -22.14 9.73 -14.23
N GLU A 524 -22.04 10.70 -13.32
CA GLU A 524 -23.09 11.69 -13.03
C GLU A 524 -22.50 13.09 -13.29
N ASN A 525 -22.56 13.54 -14.55
CA ASN A 525 -21.84 14.71 -15.05
C ASN A 525 -22.70 15.55 -15.99
N GLN A 526 -22.40 16.83 -16.16
CA GLN A 526 -23.01 17.70 -17.18
C GLN A 526 -22.18 17.80 -18.47
N VAL A 527 -20.96 17.26 -18.42
CA VAL A 527 -19.98 17.16 -19.50
C VAL A 527 -19.85 15.70 -19.96
N PRO A 528 -19.22 15.40 -21.12
CA PRO A 528 -19.07 14.03 -21.59
C PRO A 528 -18.53 13.10 -20.50
N ALA A 529 -19.12 11.91 -20.37
CA ALA A 529 -18.63 10.92 -19.44
C ALA A 529 -17.28 10.35 -19.89
N MET A 530 -17.02 10.35 -21.20
CA MET A 530 -15.78 9.85 -21.79
C MET A 530 -15.42 10.59 -23.08
N GLU A 531 -14.13 10.86 -23.26
CA GLU A 531 -13.49 11.34 -24.48
C GLU A 531 -12.31 10.40 -24.80
N THR A 532 -12.28 9.83 -26.01
CA THR A 532 -11.11 9.10 -26.53
C THR A 532 -10.51 9.85 -27.71
N VAL A 533 -9.20 10.01 -27.72
CA VAL A 533 -8.47 10.87 -28.68
C VAL A 533 -7.50 10.03 -29.51
N GLY A 534 -7.54 10.22 -30.82
CA GLY A 534 -6.65 9.54 -31.77
C GLY A 534 -7.03 8.09 -32.03
N ALA A 535 -6.84 7.65 -33.27
CA ALA A 535 -7.34 6.37 -33.78
C ALA A 535 -6.75 5.10 -33.10
N ASN A 536 -5.73 5.24 -32.23
CA ASN A 536 -5.16 4.15 -31.44
C ASN A 536 -5.82 3.93 -30.07
N SER A 537 -6.65 4.87 -29.60
CA SER A 537 -7.43 4.67 -28.38
C SER A 537 -8.41 3.51 -28.53
N MET A 538 -8.52 2.69 -27.49
CA MET A 538 -9.48 1.58 -27.43
C MET A 538 -10.21 1.58 -26.09
N VAL A 539 -11.52 1.37 -26.11
CA VAL A 539 -12.34 1.20 -24.90
C VAL A 539 -13.30 0.03 -25.06
N THR A 540 -13.31 -0.85 -24.07
CA THR A 540 -14.38 -1.81 -23.79
C THR A 540 -15.19 -1.27 -22.61
N LEU A 541 -16.49 -1.02 -22.79
CA LEU A 541 -17.38 -0.47 -21.77
C LEU A 541 -18.60 -1.38 -21.55
N LEU A 542 -18.73 -1.93 -20.34
CA LEU A 542 -19.75 -2.92 -19.98
C LEU A 542 -20.63 -2.43 -18.81
N ASP A 543 -21.92 -2.79 -18.81
CA ASP A 543 -22.83 -2.66 -17.64
C ASP A 543 -22.81 -1.27 -16.97
N SER A 544 -22.84 -0.20 -17.76
CA SER A 544 -22.48 1.16 -17.32
C SER A 544 -23.63 2.17 -17.43
N GLU A 545 -23.64 3.17 -16.56
CA GLU A 545 -24.64 4.26 -16.52
C GLU A 545 -23.99 5.64 -16.69
N LEU A 546 -24.32 6.34 -17.78
CA LEU A 546 -23.82 7.68 -18.09
C LEU A 546 -25.00 8.67 -17.98
N LEU A 547 -25.04 9.41 -16.87
CA LEU A 547 -26.20 10.17 -16.40
C LEU A 547 -25.87 11.67 -16.24
N GLY A 548 -26.92 12.45 -15.97
CA GLY A 548 -26.87 13.91 -15.83
C GLY A 548 -27.00 14.58 -17.19
N GLY A 549 -25.91 14.54 -17.96
CA GLY A 549 -25.75 15.04 -19.32
C GLY A 549 -26.05 16.53 -19.54
N SER A 550 -25.84 16.95 -20.78
CA SER A 550 -26.36 18.21 -21.31
C SER A 550 -26.74 17.98 -22.77
N ASN A 551 -27.79 18.66 -23.25
CA ASN A 551 -28.16 18.65 -24.66
C ASN A 551 -27.12 19.33 -25.58
N SER A 552 -26.05 19.90 -25.00
CA SER A 552 -24.88 20.41 -25.71
C SER A 552 -23.71 19.42 -25.82
N ALA A 553 -23.82 18.22 -25.25
CA ALA A 553 -22.74 17.23 -25.16
C ALA A 553 -23.23 15.80 -25.43
N ASN A 554 -22.39 14.96 -26.03
CA ASN A 554 -22.64 13.52 -26.14
C ASN A 554 -22.12 12.79 -24.89
N ALA A 555 -22.66 11.60 -24.58
CA ALA A 555 -22.20 10.86 -23.41
C ALA A 555 -20.79 10.30 -23.60
N ILE A 556 -20.47 9.83 -24.81
CA ILE A 556 -19.15 9.39 -25.23
C ILE A 556 -18.77 10.11 -26.54
N GLU A 557 -17.63 10.80 -26.53
CA GLU A 557 -16.91 11.25 -27.72
C GLU A 557 -15.79 10.25 -28.00
N SER A 558 -15.84 9.52 -29.12
CA SER A 558 -14.91 8.42 -29.37
C SER A 558 -14.16 8.56 -30.70
N ALA A 559 -12.87 8.93 -30.66
CA ALA A 559 -11.94 8.62 -31.73
C ALA A 559 -11.24 7.29 -31.44
N GLY A 560 -11.28 6.35 -32.40
CA GLY A 560 -10.68 5.02 -32.26
C GLY A 560 -11.69 3.88 -32.15
N ALA A 561 -11.38 2.87 -31.34
CA ALA A 561 -12.25 1.71 -31.11
C ALA A 561 -13.10 1.87 -29.85
N LEU A 562 -14.41 1.67 -30.00
CA LEU A 562 -15.34 1.54 -28.89
C LEU A 562 -16.12 0.24 -29.04
N TYR A 563 -16.01 -0.62 -28.04
CA TYR A 563 -16.97 -1.69 -27.80
C TYR A 563 -17.80 -1.31 -26.58
N ALA A 564 -19.12 -1.28 -26.71
CA ALA A 564 -20.04 -0.96 -25.62
C ALA A 564 -21.13 -2.03 -25.52
N CYS A 565 -21.42 -2.53 -24.32
CA CYS A 565 -22.47 -3.53 -24.11
C CYS A 565 -23.23 -3.25 -22.81
N ARG A 566 -24.57 -3.22 -22.89
CA ARG A 566 -25.49 -2.87 -21.80
C ARG A 566 -25.14 -1.54 -21.14
N VAL A 567 -25.06 -0.48 -21.97
CA VAL A 567 -24.73 0.88 -21.53
C VAL A 567 -25.98 1.76 -21.60
N LYS A 568 -26.31 2.39 -20.48
CA LYS A 568 -27.43 3.32 -20.31
C LYS A 568 -26.95 4.75 -20.37
N THR A 569 -27.68 5.61 -21.07
CA THR A 569 -27.39 7.05 -21.18
C THR A 569 -28.62 7.90 -20.85
N SER A 570 -28.42 9.06 -20.24
CA SER A 570 -29.51 10.00 -19.92
C SER A 570 -29.03 11.45 -19.82
N GLY A 571 -29.78 12.38 -20.41
CA GLY A 571 -29.54 13.83 -20.37
C GLY A 571 -28.56 14.38 -21.42
N TYR A 572 -27.84 13.51 -22.12
CA TYR A 572 -26.94 13.86 -23.23
C TYR A 572 -27.69 14.01 -24.55
N ARG A 573 -27.09 14.72 -25.51
CA ARG A 573 -27.62 14.89 -26.87
C ARG A 573 -27.69 13.56 -27.64
N HIS A 574 -26.58 12.84 -27.72
CA HIS A 574 -26.48 11.48 -28.24
C HIS A 574 -25.74 10.58 -27.24
N ALA A 575 -25.92 9.26 -27.33
CA ALA A 575 -25.21 8.31 -26.47
C ALA A 575 -23.73 8.17 -26.88
N VAL A 576 -23.46 8.12 -28.18
CA VAL A 576 -22.11 8.10 -28.74
C VAL A 576 -22.04 9.01 -29.96
N HIS A 577 -20.95 9.74 -30.09
CA HIS A 577 -20.45 10.28 -31.35
C HIS A 577 -19.06 9.66 -31.59
N GLN A 578 -18.88 9.02 -32.75
CA GLN A 578 -17.72 8.16 -33.03
C GLN A 578 -17.03 8.53 -34.35
N GLN A 579 -15.76 8.88 -34.25
CA GLN A 579 -14.83 9.10 -35.36
C GLN A 579 -14.06 7.80 -35.64
N GLY A 580 -14.62 6.97 -36.52
CA GLY A 580 -14.01 5.72 -36.96
C GLY A 580 -12.99 5.91 -38.10
N LEU A 581 -12.03 5.00 -38.25
CA LEU A 581 -11.16 4.90 -39.43
C LEU A 581 -11.93 4.34 -40.63
N SER A 582 -11.94 5.00 -41.78
CA SER A 582 -12.52 4.43 -43.01
C SER A 582 -11.48 3.76 -43.91
N LYS A 583 -10.35 4.43 -44.22
CA LYS A 583 -9.22 3.91 -45.02
C LYS A 583 -7.88 4.58 -44.69
N PRO A 584 -6.73 3.94 -45.00
CA PRO A 584 -5.45 4.62 -45.13
C PRO A 584 -5.43 5.49 -46.41
N PRO A 585 -4.92 6.73 -46.37
CA PRO A 585 -4.41 7.46 -45.20
C PRO A 585 -5.54 8.15 -44.41
N LEU A 586 -5.60 7.91 -43.08
CA LEU A 586 -6.42 8.60 -42.07
C LEU A 586 -7.70 9.32 -42.55
N GLU A 587 -8.54 8.64 -43.34
CA GLU A 587 -9.90 9.09 -43.58
C GLU A 587 -10.77 8.67 -42.38
N TYR A 588 -11.63 9.57 -41.91
CA TYR A 588 -12.54 9.32 -40.80
C TYR A 588 -14.00 9.20 -41.28
N SER A 589 -14.72 8.25 -40.71
CA SER A 589 -16.18 8.12 -40.85
C SER A 589 -16.86 8.49 -39.53
N GLU A 590 -17.79 9.44 -39.59
CA GLU A 590 -18.59 9.85 -38.43
C GLU A 590 -19.82 8.96 -38.25
N GLN A 591 -20.11 8.57 -37.01
CA GLN A 591 -21.31 7.84 -36.64
C GLN A 591 -21.88 8.35 -35.30
N THR A 592 -23.19 8.56 -35.24
CA THR A 592 -23.91 8.85 -33.98
C THR A 592 -24.77 7.66 -33.56
N ILE A 593 -24.78 7.36 -32.26
CA ILE A 593 -25.66 6.35 -31.65
C ILE A 593 -26.59 7.06 -30.67
N GLU A 594 -27.89 6.83 -30.79
CA GLU A 594 -28.89 7.42 -29.91
C GLU A 594 -29.01 6.70 -28.57
N GLY A 595 -29.43 7.43 -27.54
CA GLY A 595 -29.81 6.87 -26.24
C GLY A 595 -31.25 6.35 -26.21
N PRO A 596 -31.74 5.85 -25.05
CA PRO A 596 -31.07 5.81 -23.74
C PRO A 596 -30.36 4.48 -23.45
N TRP A 597 -30.33 3.52 -24.38
CA TRP A 597 -29.81 2.17 -24.15
C TRP A 597 -29.05 1.63 -25.36
N ILE A 598 -27.81 1.19 -25.11
CA ILE A 598 -26.97 0.46 -26.05
C ILE A 598 -26.90 -0.98 -25.56
N GLU A 599 -27.55 -1.90 -26.26
CA GLU A 599 -27.47 -3.34 -25.97
C GLU A 599 -26.07 -3.88 -26.28
N GLU A 600 -25.60 -3.66 -27.51
CA GLU A 600 -24.24 -3.96 -27.96
C GLU A 600 -23.85 -3.04 -29.13
N LEU A 601 -22.61 -2.57 -29.14
CA LEU A 601 -21.96 -1.82 -30.23
C LEU A 601 -20.61 -2.48 -30.50
N THR A 602 -20.45 -3.07 -31.69
CA THR A 602 -19.39 -4.03 -32.03
C THR A 602 -18.20 -3.41 -32.77
N GLY A 603 -17.79 -2.20 -32.36
CA GLY A 603 -16.67 -1.46 -32.96
C GLY A 603 -16.85 -1.19 -34.46
N GLN A 604 -15.75 -1.08 -35.21
CA GLN A 604 -15.82 -0.84 -36.67
C GLN A 604 -15.75 -2.11 -37.52
N LYS A 605 -15.08 -3.16 -37.03
CA LYS A 605 -14.80 -4.38 -37.79
C LYS A 605 -14.95 -5.62 -36.92
N VAL A 606 -15.93 -6.45 -37.27
CA VAL A 606 -16.10 -7.78 -36.71
C VAL A 606 -15.37 -8.80 -37.59
N VAL A 607 -14.45 -9.57 -37.01
CA VAL A 607 -13.77 -10.69 -37.66
C VAL A 607 -14.43 -11.98 -37.20
N GLN A 608 -15.05 -12.72 -38.12
CA GLN A 608 -15.79 -13.95 -37.81
C GLN A 608 -14.91 -15.19 -37.95
N GLY A 609 -14.94 -16.05 -36.93
CA GLY A 609 -14.46 -17.43 -36.97
C GLY A 609 -15.48 -18.35 -37.62
N PHE A 610 -15.85 -19.45 -36.95
CA PHE A 610 -16.95 -20.32 -37.36
C PHE A 610 -18.32 -19.88 -36.81
N GLY A 611 -19.38 -20.25 -37.52
CA GLY A 611 -20.74 -19.75 -37.32
C GLY A 611 -20.97 -18.36 -37.91
N HIS A 612 -22.12 -17.75 -37.56
CA HIS A 612 -22.46 -16.36 -37.91
C HIS A 612 -22.90 -15.55 -36.67
N PRO A 613 -22.04 -15.39 -35.64
CA PRO A 613 -22.33 -14.48 -34.54
C PRO A 613 -22.42 -13.02 -35.02
N THR A 614 -23.39 -12.29 -34.46
CA THR A 614 -23.59 -10.84 -34.69
C THR A 614 -22.88 -9.96 -33.65
N GLY A 615 -22.26 -10.58 -32.64
CA GLY A 615 -21.59 -9.92 -31.52
C GLY A 615 -20.71 -10.88 -30.72
N SER A 616 -20.35 -10.48 -29.53
CA SER A 616 -19.59 -11.30 -28.56
C SER A 616 -20.44 -12.47 -28.01
N LEU A 617 -19.82 -13.38 -27.26
CA LEU A 617 -20.54 -14.49 -26.60
C LEU A 617 -21.47 -13.99 -25.49
N ARG A 618 -21.17 -12.81 -24.92
CA ARG A 618 -21.88 -12.16 -23.80
C ARG A 618 -22.07 -13.15 -22.64
N LEU A 619 -20.96 -13.76 -22.22
CA LEU A 619 -20.94 -14.72 -21.11
C LEU A 619 -21.46 -14.06 -19.83
N LYS A 620 -21.99 -14.90 -18.93
CA LYS A 620 -22.48 -14.44 -17.64
C LYS A 620 -21.31 -13.85 -16.84
N ILE A 621 -21.44 -12.58 -16.47
CA ILE A 621 -20.53 -11.91 -15.55
C ILE A 621 -21.04 -12.14 -14.12
N GLU A 622 -20.15 -12.52 -13.20
CA GLU A 622 -20.44 -12.59 -11.77
C GLU A 622 -19.50 -11.68 -10.98
N GLU A 623 -20.04 -11.08 -9.92
CA GLU A 623 -19.26 -10.30 -8.96
C GLU A 623 -18.30 -11.21 -8.20
N THR A 624 -17.07 -10.73 -7.93
CA THR A 624 -16.16 -11.42 -7.02
C THR A 624 -16.82 -11.52 -5.64
N PRO A 625 -16.98 -12.73 -5.06
CA PRO A 625 -17.57 -12.86 -3.74
C PRO A 625 -16.62 -12.32 -2.69
N GLU A 626 -17.17 -11.54 -1.75
CA GLU A 626 -16.42 -10.94 -0.65
C GLU A 626 -16.93 -11.48 0.69
N PRO A 627 -16.42 -12.63 1.16
CA PRO A 627 -16.70 -13.13 2.50
C PRO A 627 -16.35 -12.07 3.55
N LYS A 628 -17.27 -11.84 4.50
CA LYS A 628 -17.07 -10.86 5.57
C LYS A 628 -15.79 -11.19 6.34
N VAL A 629 -14.80 -10.31 6.22
CA VAL A 629 -13.52 -10.44 6.92
C VAL A 629 -13.77 -10.41 8.44
N PRO A 630 -13.29 -11.41 9.19
CA PRO A 630 -13.36 -11.40 10.65
C PRO A 630 -12.55 -10.25 11.26
N PRO A 631 -12.86 -9.80 12.49
CA PRO A 631 -11.99 -8.90 13.26
C PRO A 631 -10.54 -9.41 13.29
N VAL A 632 -9.56 -8.51 13.27
CA VAL A 632 -8.14 -8.87 13.22
C VAL A 632 -7.68 -9.70 14.42
N GLU A 633 -8.41 -9.62 15.53
CA GLU A 633 -8.21 -10.43 16.74
C GLU A 633 -8.59 -11.91 16.56
N GLU A 634 -9.39 -12.27 15.56
CA GLU A 634 -9.70 -13.66 15.17
C GLU A 634 -8.66 -14.25 14.19
N TRP A 635 -7.73 -13.44 13.67
CA TRP A 635 -6.76 -13.89 12.67
C TRP A 635 -5.61 -14.67 13.33
N VAL A 636 -5.22 -15.78 12.71
CA VAL A 636 -4.19 -16.68 13.25
C VAL A 636 -2.82 -16.39 12.64
N ASN A 637 -1.89 -15.95 13.49
CA ASN A 637 -0.48 -15.86 13.12
C ASN A 637 0.10 -17.27 12.90
N LEU A 638 0.71 -17.51 11.74
CA LEU A 638 1.37 -18.79 11.45
C LEU A 638 2.46 -19.16 12.49
N LEU A 639 3.13 -18.16 13.09
CA LEU A 639 4.16 -18.37 14.12
C LEU A 639 3.63 -19.06 15.39
N LYS A 640 2.32 -19.00 15.68
CA LYS A 640 1.67 -19.76 16.76
C LYS A 640 1.89 -21.28 16.61
N TYR A 641 2.08 -21.73 15.37
CA TYR A 641 2.30 -23.13 14.99
C TYR A 641 3.78 -23.47 14.78
N ALA A 642 4.72 -22.60 15.16
CA ALA A 642 6.16 -22.88 15.08
C ALA A 642 6.57 -24.19 15.78
N HIS A 643 5.86 -24.58 16.84
CA HIS A 643 6.05 -25.85 17.55
C HIS A 643 5.72 -27.12 16.73
N ARG A 644 5.10 -26.98 15.54
CA ARG A 644 4.83 -28.05 14.58
C ARG A 644 5.87 -28.13 13.45
N VAL A 645 6.79 -27.18 13.38
CA VAL A 645 7.85 -27.16 12.37
C VAL A 645 8.87 -28.26 12.68
N VAL A 646 9.09 -29.15 11.72
CA VAL A 646 10.07 -30.24 11.76
C VAL A 646 10.99 -30.08 10.55
N ASP A 647 12.31 -30.17 10.74
CA ASP A 647 13.32 -29.96 9.69
C ASP A 647 13.07 -28.67 8.88
N GLU A 648 12.75 -27.57 9.58
CA GLU A 648 12.40 -26.26 9.02
C GLU A 648 11.16 -26.23 8.10
N ASN A 649 10.38 -27.32 8.01
CA ASN A 649 9.20 -27.42 7.15
C ASN A 649 7.99 -26.70 7.75
N TRP A 650 7.71 -25.49 7.28
CA TRP A 650 6.56 -24.68 7.68
C TRP A 650 5.22 -25.13 7.08
N SER A 651 5.24 -26.02 6.07
CA SER A 651 4.01 -26.65 5.57
C SER A 651 3.24 -27.37 6.68
N LEU A 652 3.94 -27.96 7.66
CA LEU A 652 3.32 -28.65 8.80
C LEU A 652 2.64 -27.67 9.77
N ALA A 653 3.21 -26.47 9.94
CA ALA A 653 2.61 -25.41 10.74
C ALA A 653 1.36 -24.84 10.08
N LEU A 654 1.37 -24.65 8.76
CA LEU A 654 0.18 -24.18 8.02
C LEU A 654 -0.92 -25.24 8.01
N GLN A 655 -0.58 -26.52 7.79
CA GLN A 655 -1.54 -27.62 7.87
C GLN A 655 -2.20 -27.67 9.26
N ALA A 656 -1.41 -27.62 10.34
CA ALA A 656 -1.95 -27.64 11.69
C ALA A 656 -2.86 -26.44 12.01
N ALA A 657 -2.60 -25.26 11.44
CA ALA A 657 -3.50 -24.10 11.59
C ALA A 657 -4.85 -24.32 10.87
N VAL A 658 -4.84 -24.97 9.70
CA VAL A 658 -6.06 -25.34 8.96
C VAL A 658 -6.83 -26.45 9.67
N ASP A 659 -6.13 -27.48 10.15
CA ASP A 659 -6.70 -28.62 10.89
C ASP A 659 -7.35 -28.18 12.22
N ASP A 660 -6.75 -27.23 12.93
CA ASP A 660 -7.29 -26.61 14.16
C ASP A 660 -8.49 -25.66 13.89
N GLY A 661 -8.88 -25.46 12.63
CA GLY A 661 -10.07 -24.69 12.25
C GLY A 661 -9.88 -23.18 12.16
N ALA A 662 -8.68 -22.69 11.84
CA ALA A 662 -8.45 -21.27 11.60
C ALA A 662 -9.31 -20.75 10.43
N ARG A 663 -10.06 -19.67 10.64
CA ARG A 663 -10.84 -18.99 9.59
C ARG A 663 -9.98 -18.05 8.74
N VAL A 664 -9.02 -17.37 9.35
CA VAL A 664 -8.02 -16.55 8.66
C VAL A 664 -6.65 -16.94 9.18
N VAL A 665 -5.73 -17.27 8.28
CA VAL A 665 -4.30 -17.44 8.60
C VAL A 665 -3.52 -16.34 7.89
N TYR A 666 -2.50 -15.77 8.55
CA TYR A 666 -1.58 -14.83 7.91
C TYR A 666 -0.13 -15.20 8.12
N LEU A 667 0.68 -14.79 7.14
CA LEU A 667 2.12 -14.97 7.09
C LEU A 667 2.77 -13.61 7.41
N PRO A 668 3.36 -13.39 8.59
CA PRO A 668 3.96 -12.10 8.95
C PRO A 668 5.04 -11.67 7.94
N ALA A 669 5.00 -10.41 7.50
CA ALA A 669 5.75 -9.93 6.34
C ALA A 669 7.29 -10.02 6.47
N ASN A 670 7.81 -9.97 7.71
CA ASN A 670 9.24 -9.98 8.00
C ASN A 670 9.83 -11.40 8.13
N GLU A 671 9.00 -12.44 8.13
CA GLU A 671 9.43 -13.83 8.32
C GLU A 671 9.86 -14.52 7.03
N ARG A 672 10.46 -15.71 7.13
CA ARG A 672 10.78 -16.57 5.97
C ARG A 672 10.40 -18.01 6.28
N PHE A 673 9.69 -18.64 5.35
CA PHE A 673 9.11 -19.97 5.52
C PHE A 673 9.64 -20.92 4.45
N GLN A 674 10.15 -22.08 4.85
CA GLN A 674 10.51 -23.16 3.92
C GLN A 674 9.36 -24.16 3.79
N TRP A 675 9.04 -24.55 2.55
CA TRP A 675 7.91 -25.43 2.25
C TRP A 675 8.45 -26.75 1.69
N LYS A 676 8.25 -27.86 2.42
CA LYS A 676 8.81 -29.18 2.07
C LYS A 676 7.74 -30.28 1.89
N THR A 677 6.49 -30.03 2.26
CA THR A 677 5.35 -30.93 1.96
C THR A 677 4.15 -30.15 1.41
N PRO A 678 3.21 -30.79 0.67
CA PRO A 678 1.97 -30.14 0.27
C PRO A 678 1.12 -29.76 1.49
N VAL A 679 0.26 -28.76 1.32
CA VAL A 679 -0.73 -28.33 2.33
C VAL A 679 -2.12 -28.42 1.73
N LYS A 680 -3.01 -29.11 2.43
CA LYS A 680 -4.44 -29.22 2.11
C LYS A 680 -5.21 -28.09 2.79
N LEU A 681 -6.05 -27.44 2.02
CA LEU A 681 -6.86 -26.31 2.45
C LEU A 681 -8.34 -26.70 2.41
N HIS A 682 -8.99 -26.64 3.56
CA HIS A 682 -10.40 -26.97 3.71
C HIS A 682 -11.12 -26.01 4.66
N ALA A 683 -12.45 -26.05 4.64
CA ALA A 683 -13.29 -25.32 5.58
C ALA A 683 -12.89 -25.67 7.04
N PRO A 684 -12.97 -24.70 7.98
CA PRO A 684 -13.58 -23.37 7.86
C PRO A 684 -12.63 -22.26 7.38
N LEU A 685 -11.48 -22.57 6.77
CA LEU A 685 -10.54 -21.55 6.28
C LEU A 685 -11.15 -20.67 5.18
N GLU A 686 -11.44 -19.42 5.50
CA GLU A 686 -12.01 -18.43 4.58
C GLU A 686 -10.94 -17.57 3.90
N ARG A 687 -9.77 -17.37 4.52
CA ARG A 687 -8.70 -16.51 3.95
C ARG A 687 -7.28 -16.92 4.35
N ILE A 688 -6.35 -16.81 3.40
CA ILE A 688 -4.91 -16.72 3.67
C ILE A 688 -4.43 -15.32 3.27
N VAL A 689 -3.84 -14.58 4.21
CA VAL A 689 -3.25 -13.25 3.97
C VAL A 689 -1.73 -13.37 3.91
N GLY A 690 -1.17 -13.19 2.71
CA GLY A 690 0.25 -13.35 2.45
C GLY A 690 1.11 -12.13 2.74
N PHE A 691 0.55 -10.92 2.87
CA PHE A 691 1.31 -9.66 3.02
C PHE A 691 2.48 -9.50 2.02
N GLY A 692 2.34 -10.06 0.81
CA GLY A 692 3.35 -10.04 -0.24
C GLY A 692 4.37 -11.20 -0.20
N HIS A 693 4.17 -12.23 0.62
CA HIS A 693 4.98 -13.47 0.60
C HIS A 693 4.91 -14.18 -0.76
N GLU A 694 6.04 -14.72 -1.20
CA GLU A 694 6.14 -15.72 -2.25
C GLU A 694 6.45 -17.08 -1.60
N ILE A 695 5.52 -18.04 -1.67
CA ILE A 695 5.69 -19.38 -1.13
C ILE A 695 6.08 -20.35 -2.26
N GLY A 696 7.24 -20.98 -2.11
CA GLY A 696 7.79 -21.89 -3.10
C GLY A 696 8.43 -23.11 -2.46
N TRP A 697 8.56 -24.17 -3.25
CA TRP A 697 9.22 -25.38 -2.82
C TRP A 697 10.65 -25.12 -2.37
N HIS A 698 11.04 -25.72 -1.25
CA HIS A 698 12.45 -25.85 -0.92
C HIS A 698 13.18 -26.59 -2.05
N PRO A 699 14.40 -26.20 -2.46
CA PRO A 699 15.10 -26.77 -3.61
C PRO A 699 15.30 -28.30 -3.58
N SER A 700 15.26 -28.92 -2.40
CA SER A 700 15.32 -30.38 -2.24
C SER A 700 14.03 -31.13 -2.63
N VAL A 701 12.90 -30.44 -2.78
CA VAL A 701 11.62 -31.02 -3.21
C VAL A 701 11.40 -30.75 -4.69
N TRP A 702 11.55 -29.48 -5.09
CA TRP A 702 11.53 -29.07 -6.48
C TRP A 702 12.39 -27.83 -6.64
N SER A 703 13.15 -27.79 -7.72
CA SER A 703 13.93 -26.62 -8.14
C SER A 703 13.77 -26.45 -9.64
N ARG A 704 13.79 -25.19 -10.10
CA ARG A 704 13.75 -24.87 -11.53
C ARG A 704 15.16 -24.90 -12.11
N SER A 705 15.33 -25.61 -13.22
CA SER A 705 16.50 -25.48 -14.09
C SER A 705 16.06 -25.18 -15.53
N GLY A 706 16.53 -24.08 -16.10
CA GLY A 706 16.24 -23.69 -17.48
C GLY A 706 14.86 -23.04 -17.70
N ASP A 707 14.52 -22.90 -18.97
CA ASP A 707 13.21 -22.42 -19.43
C ASP A 707 12.19 -23.54 -19.30
N PHE A 708 11.01 -23.20 -18.77
CA PHE A 708 9.95 -24.17 -18.49
C PHE A 708 8.83 -24.01 -19.52
N GLU A 709 8.63 -25.05 -20.33
CA GLU A 709 7.50 -25.17 -21.24
C GLU A 709 6.26 -25.61 -20.48
N GLN A 710 5.17 -24.83 -20.53
CA GLN A 710 3.91 -25.09 -19.81
C GLN A 710 3.30 -26.46 -20.13
N THR A 711 3.62 -27.00 -21.32
CA THR A 711 3.18 -28.30 -21.81
C THR A 711 3.96 -29.48 -21.22
N ASP A 712 5.12 -29.27 -20.60
CA ASP A 712 5.88 -30.35 -19.95
C ASP A 712 5.36 -30.65 -18.54
N ALA A 713 4.29 -31.44 -18.49
CA ALA A 713 3.70 -31.94 -17.25
C ALA A 713 4.66 -32.79 -16.38
N LYS A 714 5.82 -33.26 -16.90
CA LYS A 714 6.82 -33.99 -16.11
C LYS A 714 7.80 -33.06 -15.41
N ALA A 715 8.11 -31.91 -16.01
CA ALA A 715 8.95 -30.89 -15.38
C ALA A 715 8.16 -29.94 -14.46
N ALA A 716 6.83 -29.94 -14.54
CA ALA A 716 5.94 -29.11 -13.74
C ALA A 716 6.16 -29.29 -12.22
N PRO A 717 6.09 -28.22 -11.41
CA PRO A 717 6.18 -28.33 -9.95
C PRO A 717 5.01 -29.15 -9.39
N PRO A 718 5.22 -29.97 -8.35
CA PRO A 718 4.10 -30.62 -7.66
C PRO A 718 3.21 -29.57 -6.96
N PRO A 719 1.92 -29.86 -6.69
CA PRO A 719 1.01 -28.94 -6.00
C PRO A 719 1.47 -28.60 -4.58
N LEU A 720 1.68 -27.31 -4.29
CA LEU A 720 2.06 -26.85 -2.94
C LEU A 720 0.82 -26.59 -2.09
N LEU A 721 -0.10 -25.77 -2.58
CA LEU A 721 -1.40 -25.54 -1.95
C LEU A 721 -2.48 -26.31 -2.71
N ILE A 722 -3.20 -27.20 -2.02
CA ILE A 722 -4.26 -28.03 -2.58
C ILE A 722 -5.57 -27.64 -1.89
N PHE A 723 -6.48 -26.99 -2.62
CA PHE A 723 -7.81 -26.66 -2.12
C PHE A 723 -8.77 -27.82 -2.42
N ASP A 724 -9.12 -28.62 -1.41
CA ASP A 724 -9.92 -29.86 -1.54
C ASP A 724 -11.21 -29.88 -0.69
N ALA A 725 -11.68 -28.70 -0.25
CA ALA A 725 -12.93 -28.54 0.51
C ALA A 725 -14.15 -29.15 -0.23
N PRO A 726 -14.92 -30.10 0.32
CA PRO A 726 -16.05 -30.73 -0.38
C PRO A 726 -17.32 -29.85 -0.48
N GLN A 727 -17.32 -28.66 0.12
CA GLN A 727 -18.50 -27.83 0.35
C GLN A 727 -18.65 -26.75 -0.72
N ALA A 728 -19.48 -26.97 -1.75
CA ALA A 728 -19.59 -26.06 -2.90
C ALA A 728 -19.99 -24.60 -2.56
N GLY A 729 -20.66 -24.37 -1.42
CA GLY A 729 -21.03 -23.02 -0.94
C GLY A 729 -19.93 -22.27 -0.18
N HIS A 730 -18.79 -22.91 0.08
CA HIS A 730 -17.66 -22.28 0.76
C HIS A 730 -16.87 -21.37 -0.20
N THR A 731 -16.15 -20.39 0.34
CA THR A 731 -15.27 -19.48 -0.42
C THR A 731 -13.96 -19.31 0.33
N LEU A 732 -12.85 -19.57 -0.35
CA LEU A 732 -11.49 -19.33 0.13
C LEU A 732 -10.86 -18.16 -0.64
N VAL A 733 -10.27 -17.21 0.06
CA VAL A 733 -9.59 -16.05 -0.52
C VAL A 733 -8.09 -16.12 -0.25
N PHE A 734 -7.27 -16.03 -1.29
CA PHE A 734 -5.85 -15.68 -1.16
C PHE A 734 -5.71 -14.18 -1.39
N ASP A 735 -5.09 -13.50 -0.43
CA ASP A 735 -4.89 -12.06 -0.46
C ASP A 735 -3.39 -11.74 -0.34
N ARG A 736 -2.83 -11.08 -1.36
CA ARG A 736 -1.40 -10.72 -1.43
C ARG A 736 -0.45 -11.92 -1.22
N LEU A 737 -0.71 -13.06 -1.85
CA LEU A 737 0.10 -14.28 -1.76
C LEU A 737 0.54 -14.78 -3.16
N GLU A 738 1.84 -14.95 -3.38
CA GLU A 738 2.35 -15.68 -4.56
C GLU A 738 2.67 -17.12 -4.17
N CYS A 739 2.38 -18.09 -5.05
CA CYS A 739 2.54 -19.50 -4.75
C CYS A 739 3.07 -20.29 -5.95
N GLN A 740 4.04 -21.18 -5.73
CA GLN A 740 4.65 -21.97 -6.81
C GLN A 740 3.66 -22.88 -7.55
N HIS A 741 2.67 -23.46 -6.87
CA HIS A 741 1.60 -24.22 -7.51
C HIS A 741 0.36 -24.28 -6.61
N VAL A 742 -0.75 -23.71 -7.09
CA VAL A 742 -2.08 -23.85 -6.50
C VAL A 742 -2.90 -24.85 -7.30
N GLN A 743 -3.43 -25.86 -6.63
CA GLN A 743 -4.32 -26.86 -7.21
C GLN A 743 -5.73 -26.71 -6.65
N HIS A 744 -6.69 -26.46 -7.52
CA HIS A 744 -8.10 -26.31 -7.19
C HIS A 744 -8.81 -27.65 -7.41
N ALA A 745 -8.82 -28.49 -6.37
CA ALA A 745 -9.41 -29.83 -6.34
C ALA A 745 -10.77 -29.86 -5.60
N SER A 746 -11.45 -28.72 -5.51
CA SER A 746 -12.66 -28.49 -4.72
C SER A 746 -13.81 -27.98 -5.59
N PRO A 747 -15.08 -28.32 -5.30
CA PRO A 747 -16.25 -27.67 -5.89
C PRO A 747 -16.58 -26.29 -5.27
N ALA A 748 -15.86 -25.85 -4.24
CA ALA A 748 -16.04 -24.55 -3.59
C ALA A 748 -15.49 -23.39 -4.45
N THR A 749 -15.71 -22.16 -4.00
CA THR A 749 -15.20 -20.98 -4.71
C THR A 749 -13.80 -20.61 -4.23
N LEU A 750 -12.90 -20.30 -5.17
CA LEU A 750 -11.57 -19.73 -4.90
C LEU A 750 -11.50 -18.30 -5.43
N VAL A 751 -11.00 -17.38 -4.61
CA VAL A 751 -10.72 -15.99 -4.98
C VAL A 751 -9.21 -15.74 -4.86
N LEU A 752 -8.59 -15.26 -5.93
CA LEU A 752 -7.20 -14.85 -5.98
C LEU A 752 -7.13 -13.32 -6.08
N ARG A 753 -6.85 -12.64 -4.97
CA ARG A 753 -6.79 -11.18 -4.88
C ARG A 753 -5.35 -10.69 -4.77
N SER A 754 -4.84 -10.03 -5.80
CA SER A 754 -3.42 -9.66 -5.95
C SER A 754 -2.47 -10.81 -5.58
N SER A 755 -2.86 -12.02 -5.97
CA SER A 755 -2.28 -13.29 -5.55
C SER A 755 -2.02 -14.17 -6.77
N SER A 756 -0.76 -14.31 -7.15
CA SER A 756 -0.37 -14.92 -8.42
C SER A 756 0.19 -16.33 -8.21
N PRO A 757 -0.50 -17.39 -8.65
CA PRO A 757 0.11 -18.70 -8.75
C PRO A 757 1.11 -18.71 -9.92
N ARG A 758 2.31 -19.28 -9.71
CA ARG A 758 3.25 -19.56 -10.81
C ARG A 758 2.66 -20.63 -11.74
N ARG A 759 1.98 -21.64 -11.18
CA ARG A 759 1.13 -22.64 -11.86
C ARG A 759 -0.22 -22.78 -11.17
N TYR A 760 -1.30 -22.84 -11.96
CA TYR A 760 -2.65 -23.19 -11.49
C TYR A 760 -3.12 -24.47 -12.19
N SER A 761 -3.75 -25.40 -11.46
CA SER A 761 -4.34 -26.62 -12.05
C SER A 761 -5.67 -27.05 -11.42
N THR A 762 -6.50 -27.73 -12.20
CA THR A 762 -7.70 -28.48 -11.76
C THR A 762 -7.47 -29.98 -12.00
N THR A 763 -7.83 -30.88 -11.08
CA THR A 763 -7.44 -32.31 -11.20
C THR A 763 -8.53 -33.29 -11.59
N VAL A 764 -9.77 -33.11 -11.15
CA VAL A 764 -10.85 -34.12 -11.29
C VAL A 764 -12.08 -33.51 -11.95
N ALA A 765 -12.74 -34.24 -12.84
CA ALA A 765 -14.03 -33.83 -13.38
C ALA A 765 -15.07 -33.70 -12.25
N GLY A 766 -15.68 -32.52 -12.11
CA GLY A 766 -16.55 -32.18 -10.97
C GLY A 766 -15.83 -31.56 -9.76
N SER A 767 -14.51 -31.40 -9.84
CA SER A 767 -13.73 -30.46 -9.02
C SER A 767 -13.38 -29.20 -9.83
N GLY A 768 -12.94 -28.13 -9.18
CA GLY A 768 -12.78 -26.82 -9.80
C GLY A 768 -14.10 -26.06 -9.79
N GLY A 769 -14.53 -25.62 -8.61
CA GLY A 769 -15.65 -24.70 -8.46
C GLY A 769 -15.34 -23.32 -9.02
N LYS A 770 -16.08 -22.28 -8.63
CA LYS A 770 -15.88 -20.96 -9.25
C LYS A 770 -14.47 -20.42 -8.96
N LEU A 771 -13.80 -19.89 -9.98
CA LEU A 771 -12.56 -19.13 -9.82
C LEU A 771 -12.84 -17.65 -10.09
N PHE A 772 -12.48 -16.80 -9.14
CA PHE A 772 -12.40 -15.36 -9.32
C PHE A 772 -10.95 -14.93 -9.15
N ALA A 773 -10.43 -14.12 -10.06
CA ALA A 773 -9.07 -13.61 -9.98
C ALA A 773 -9.06 -12.09 -10.25
N GLU A 774 -8.39 -11.35 -9.38
CA GLU A 774 -8.32 -9.88 -9.39
C GLU A 774 -6.85 -9.48 -9.27
N ASP A 775 -6.32 -8.76 -10.26
CA ASP A 775 -4.92 -8.32 -10.31
C ASP A 775 -3.92 -9.49 -10.24
N VAL A 776 -3.90 -10.35 -11.26
CA VAL A 776 -3.10 -11.59 -11.27
C VAL A 776 -2.13 -11.71 -12.42
N GLY A 777 -0.90 -12.14 -12.11
CA GLY A 777 0.11 -12.55 -13.08
C GLY A 777 0.26 -14.07 -13.13
N GLY A 778 1.38 -14.53 -13.70
CA GLY A 778 1.66 -15.96 -13.88
C GLY A 778 1.09 -16.48 -15.21
N ALA A 779 1.74 -17.50 -15.77
CA ALA A 779 1.59 -17.86 -17.19
C ALA A 779 1.59 -19.37 -17.43
N ASP A 780 1.06 -20.14 -16.48
CA ASP A 780 0.96 -21.60 -16.51
C ASP A 780 -0.40 -22.03 -15.90
N TRP A 781 -1.48 -21.64 -16.57
CA TRP A 781 -2.85 -21.83 -16.10
C TRP A 781 -3.52 -22.99 -16.83
N HIS A 782 -3.81 -24.08 -16.10
CA HIS A 782 -4.43 -25.30 -16.64
C HIS A 782 -5.82 -25.50 -16.08
N PHE A 783 -6.82 -25.23 -16.91
CA PHE A 783 -8.21 -25.62 -16.69
C PHE A 783 -8.46 -26.95 -17.40
N ASP A 784 -7.90 -28.02 -16.83
CA ASP A 784 -7.96 -29.37 -17.41
C ASP A 784 -9.37 -29.98 -17.46
N HIS A 785 -10.31 -29.42 -16.68
CA HIS A 785 -11.71 -29.79 -16.59
C HIS A 785 -12.63 -28.55 -16.67
N PRO A 786 -13.93 -28.71 -16.98
CA PRO A 786 -14.88 -27.60 -17.04
C PRO A 786 -15.00 -26.83 -15.72
N GLN A 787 -14.57 -25.57 -15.74
CA GLN A 787 -14.64 -24.62 -14.62
C GLN A 787 -15.31 -23.31 -15.08
N SER A 788 -15.93 -22.55 -14.16
CA SER A 788 -16.36 -21.16 -14.43
C SER A 788 -15.35 -20.18 -13.84
N VAL A 789 -14.82 -19.28 -14.67
CA VAL A 789 -13.70 -18.40 -14.34
C VAL A 789 -14.02 -16.95 -14.69
N TRP A 790 -13.78 -16.04 -13.75
CA TRP A 790 -13.87 -14.59 -13.94
C TRP A 790 -12.54 -13.94 -13.56
N VAL A 791 -11.94 -13.19 -14.48
CA VAL A 791 -10.66 -12.49 -14.25
C VAL A 791 -10.81 -10.99 -14.50
N ARG A 792 -10.22 -10.18 -13.61
CA ARG A 792 -10.18 -8.72 -13.69
C ARG A 792 -8.73 -8.26 -13.57
N GLN A 793 -8.15 -7.77 -14.68
CA GLN A 793 -6.71 -7.64 -14.87
C GLN A 793 -6.04 -9.03 -14.83
N TRP A 794 -5.47 -9.44 -15.96
CA TRP A 794 -4.68 -10.66 -16.09
C TRP A 794 -3.37 -10.39 -16.83
N ASN A 795 -2.23 -10.79 -16.26
CA ASN A 795 -0.90 -10.58 -16.81
C ASN A 795 -0.11 -11.88 -17.09
N PRO A 796 -0.54 -12.73 -18.05
CA PRO A 796 0.18 -13.95 -18.40
C PRO A 796 1.35 -13.69 -19.37
N GLU A 797 2.57 -13.72 -18.86
CA GLU A 797 3.83 -13.48 -19.61
C GLU A 797 4.77 -14.70 -19.52
N SER A 798 5.32 -15.17 -20.65
CA SER A 798 6.32 -16.25 -20.65
C SER A 798 7.22 -16.30 -21.89
N HIS A 799 8.52 -16.50 -21.68
CA HIS A 799 9.54 -16.81 -22.70
C HIS A 799 9.58 -18.33 -23.03
N ALA A 800 8.43 -18.89 -23.39
CA ALA A 800 8.26 -20.31 -23.68
C ALA A 800 7.34 -20.48 -24.90
N ALA A 801 7.12 -21.70 -25.38
CA ALA A 801 6.15 -21.94 -26.46
C ALA A 801 4.70 -21.70 -26.04
N GLY A 802 4.34 -21.96 -24.78
CA GLY A 802 2.97 -21.92 -24.30
C GLY A 802 2.19 -23.23 -24.55
N PRO A 803 0.86 -23.23 -24.40
CA PRO A 803 0.01 -22.07 -24.11
C PRO A 803 0.18 -21.58 -22.66
N CYS A 804 0.11 -20.26 -22.43
CA CYS A 804 0.08 -19.71 -21.07
C CYS A 804 -1.23 -20.01 -20.32
N ILE A 805 -2.32 -20.20 -21.07
CA ILE A 805 -3.64 -20.57 -20.60
C ILE A 805 -4.14 -21.75 -21.43
N HIS A 806 -4.31 -22.92 -20.81
CA HIS A 806 -4.93 -24.09 -21.42
C HIS A 806 -6.35 -24.25 -20.85
N SER A 807 -7.36 -24.04 -21.68
CA SER A 807 -8.78 -24.11 -21.32
C SER A 807 -9.44 -25.31 -21.97
N ARG A 808 -9.63 -26.41 -21.22
CA ARG A 808 -10.31 -27.63 -21.69
C ARG A 808 -11.74 -27.68 -21.15
N GLY A 809 -12.67 -27.15 -21.92
CA GLY A 809 -14.10 -27.09 -21.57
C GLY A 809 -14.48 -26.03 -20.53
N ALA A 810 -13.56 -25.17 -20.10
CA ALA A 810 -13.86 -24.10 -19.15
C ALA A 810 -14.63 -22.93 -19.80
N THR A 811 -15.41 -22.23 -18.98
CA THR A 811 -16.07 -20.97 -19.33
C THR A 811 -15.30 -19.83 -18.67
N ILE A 812 -14.56 -19.05 -19.47
CA ILE A 812 -13.67 -18.00 -19.01
C ILE A 812 -14.20 -16.64 -19.47
N TRP A 813 -14.41 -15.72 -18.54
CA TRP A 813 -14.65 -14.30 -18.82
C TRP A 813 -13.49 -13.48 -18.23
N SER A 814 -12.86 -12.65 -19.05
CA SER A 814 -11.73 -11.81 -18.64
C SER A 814 -11.94 -10.36 -19.08
N LEU A 815 -11.85 -9.43 -18.12
CA LEU A 815 -11.86 -7.98 -18.33
C LEU A 815 -10.48 -7.41 -18.04
N GLY A 816 -9.82 -6.89 -19.09
CA GLY A 816 -8.47 -6.37 -19.00
C GLY A 816 -7.42 -7.48 -18.93
N PHE A 817 -6.54 -7.50 -19.92
CA PHE A 817 -5.54 -8.55 -20.11
C PHE A 817 -4.29 -7.94 -20.74
N LYS A 818 -3.10 -8.25 -20.25
CA LYS A 818 -1.84 -7.82 -20.86
C LYS A 818 -0.86 -8.98 -20.96
N THR A 819 -0.11 -9.05 -22.05
CA THR A 819 0.85 -10.14 -22.25
C THR A 819 2.06 -9.68 -23.05
N GLU A 820 3.19 -10.32 -22.77
CA GLU A 820 4.47 -10.13 -23.44
C GLU A 820 5.03 -11.46 -23.96
N TYR A 821 6.09 -11.35 -24.77
CA TYR A 821 6.96 -12.44 -25.25
C TYR A 821 6.32 -13.37 -26.28
N GLU A 822 7.10 -14.33 -26.78
CA GLU A 822 6.80 -15.15 -27.95
C GLU A 822 5.83 -16.31 -27.73
N SER A 823 5.32 -16.53 -26.51
CA SER A 823 4.44 -17.66 -26.20
C SER A 823 3.07 -17.59 -26.89
N GLN A 824 2.48 -18.75 -27.18
CA GLN A 824 1.03 -18.88 -27.38
C GLN A 824 0.33 -18.52 -26.06
N LYS A 825 -0.72 -17.70 -26.13
CA LYS A 825 -1.35 -17.13 -24.93
C LYS A 825 -2.51 -17.99 -24.45
N LEU A 826 -3.35 -18.45 -25.38
CA LEU A 826 -4.53 -19.27 -25.10
C LEU A 826 -4.58 -20.47 -26.06
N LEU A 827 -4.91 -21.63 -25.50
CA LEU A 827 -5.54 -22.74 -26.21
C LEU A 827 -6.89 -23.03 -25.55
N ALA A 828 -7.98 -22.77 -26.27
CA ALA A 828 -9.34 -23.15 -25.90
C ALA A 828 -9.73 -24.42 -26.66
N GLU A 829 -10.06 -25.49 -25.95
CA GLU A 829 -10.44 -26.78 -26.53
C GLU A 829 -11.60 -27.47 -25.79
N ALA A 830 -12.14 -28.54 -26.38
CA ALA A 830 -13.18 -29.41 -25.79
C ALA A 830 -14.46 -28.68 -25.34
N GLY A 831 -15.01 -27.80 -26.20
CA GLY A 831 -16.25 -27.07 -25.92
C GLY A 831 -16.10 -25.89 -24.97
N ALA A 832 -14.87 -25.39 -24.78
CA ALA A 832 -14.60 -24.21 -23.98
C ALA A 832 -15.35 -22.97 -24.52
N LYS A 833 -15.58 -22.00 -23.64
CA LYS A 833 -16.20 -20.71 -23.99
C LYS A 833 -15.40 -19.58 -23.37
N THR A 834 -14.73 -18.78 -24.18
CA THR A 834 -13.81 -17.76 -23.66
C THR A 834 -14.14 -16.37 -24.21
N GLU A 835 -14.19 -15.38 -23.31
CA GLU A 835 -14.19 -13.96 -23.66
C GLU A 835 -12.99 -13.27 -23.01
N ILE A 836 -12.20 -12.56 -23.82
CA ILE A 836 -11.14 -11.66 -23.34
C ILE A 836 -11.39 -10.28 -23.92
N LEU A 837 -11.78 -9.35 -23.04
CA LEU A 837 -12.33 -8.05 -23.42
C LEU A 837 -11.40 -6.92 -22.94
N GLY A 838 -10.85 -6.16 -23.90
CA GLY A 838 -9.95 -5.03 -23.64
C GLY A 838 -8.53 -5.46 -23.32
N ALA A 839 -7.92 -6.28 -24.18
CA ALA A 839 -6.55 -6.76 -24.00
C ALA A 839 -5.48 -5.88 -24.69
N PHE A 840 -4.27 -5.88 -24.15
CA PHE A 840 -3.05 -5.35 -24.76
C PHE A 840 -2.04 -6.47 -24.99
N ILE A 841 -1.46 -6.52 -26.18
CA ILE A 841 -0.53 -7.57 -26.60
C ILE A 841 0.76 -6.92 -27.09
N TYR A 842 1.89 -7.32 -26.52
CA TYR A 842 3.21 -6.81 -26.89
C TYR A 842 4.21 -7.96 -27.10
N PRO A 843 4.27 -8.53 -28.31
CA PRO A 843 5.21 -9.59 -28.62
C PRO A 843 6.64 -9.04 -28.71
N ILE A 844 7.56 -9.78 -28.08
CA ILE A 844 9.01 -9.53 -28.04
C ILE A 844 9.69 -10.90 -28.14
N GLY A 845 10.94 -10.97 -28.62
CA GLY A 845 11.66 -12.23 -28.80
C GLY A 845 11.44 -12.88 -30.17
N LYS A 846 11.84 -14.15 -30.31
CA LYS A 846 11.85 -14.87 -31.60
C LYS A 846 10.60 -15.75 -31.75
N ILE A 847 9.60 -15.23 -32.46
CA ILE A 847 8.32 -15.90 -32.68
C ILE A 847 8.41 -16.85 -33.90
N PRO A 848 8.06 -18.14 -33.78
CA PRO A 848 7.93 -19.04 -34.93
C PRO A 848 6.75 -18.68 -35.83
N GLU A 849 6.92 -18.84 -37.15
CA GLU A 849 5.98 -18.35 -38.19
C GLU A 849 4.53 -18.88 -38.06
N GLU A 850 4.35 -20.12 -37.59
CA GLU A 850 3.03 -20.74 -37.41
C GLU A 850 2.48 -20.64 -35.97
N ARG A 851 3.18 -19.98 -35.04
CA ARG A 851 2.72 -19.89 -33.64
C ARG A 851 1.60 -18.85 -33.50
N PRO A 852 0.37 -19.24 -33.12
CA PRO A 852 -0.71 -18.29 -32.92
C PRO A 852 -0.54 -17.49 -31.62
N VAL A 853 -1.22 -16.35 -31.52
CA VAL A 853 -1.47 -15.71 -30.21
C VAL A 853 -2.56 -16.48 -29.47
N PHE A 854 -3.68 -16.75 -30.15
CA PHE A 854 -4.84 -17.49 -29.62
C PHE A 854 -5.19 -18.69 -30.50
N GLU A 855 -5.56 -19.81 -29.89
CA GLU A 855 -6.08 -20.97 -30.61
C GLU A 855 -7.40 -21.45 -30.01
N ASN A 856 -8.34 -21.79 -30.90
CA ASN A 856 -9.67 -22.26 -30.59
C ASN A 856 -9.93 -23.57 -31.35
N ARG A 857 -10.20 -24.67 -30.64
CA ARG A 857 -10.47 -25.99 -31.21
C ARG A 857 -11.80 -26.52 -30.68
N ASP A 858 -12.78 -26.76 -31.55
CA ASP A 858 -14.08 -27.32 -31.16
C ASP A 858 -14.75 -26.55 -30.00
N SER A 859 -14.58 -25.22 -30.01
CA SER A 859 -14.84 -24.31 -28.88
C SER A 859 -15.35 -22.94 -29.36
N GLN A 860 -15.75 -22.07 -28.42
CA GLN A 860 -16.29 -20.74 -28.67
C GLN A 860 -15.37 -19.66 -28.10
N LEU A 861 -15.20 -18.56 -28.85
CA LEU A 861 -14.25 -17.50 -28.51
C LEU A 861 -14.78 -16.12 -28.90
N SER A 862 -14.59 -15.12 -28.05
CA SER A 862 -14.62 -13.70 -28.45
C SER A 862 -13.44 -12.93 -27.86
N LEU A 863 -12.83 -12.06 -28.67
CA LEU A 863 -11.65 -11.29 -28.29
C LEU A 863 -11.78 -9.82 -28.72
N ILE A 864 -11.33 -8.92 -27.86
CA ILE A 864 -11.16 -7.49 -28.17
C ILE A 864 -9.78 -7.09 -27.68
N TYR A 865 -8.87 -6.71 -28.59
CA TYR A 865 -7.47 -6.45 -28.23
C TYR A 865 -6.76 -5.45 -29.12
N GLY A 866 -5.80 -4.74 -28.56
CA GLY A 866 -4.78 -3.98 -29.29
C GLY A 866 -3.41 -4.65 -29.19
N LEU A 867 -2.58 -4.39 -30.19
CA LEU A 867 -1.28 -5.00 -30.40
C LEU A 867 -0.27 -3.88 -30.74
N SER A 868 0.80 -3.74 -29.95
CA SER A 868 1.92 -2.85 -30.29
C SER A 868 3.11 -3.68 -30.78
N VAL A 869 3.62 -3.39 -31.99
CA VAL A 869 4.76 -4.10 -32.60
C VAL A 869 6.03 -3.25 -32.54
N TYR A 870 7.04 -3.72 -31.81
CA TYR A 870 8.35 -3.03 -31.69
C TYR A 870 9.52 -3.86 -32.23
N GLN A 871 9.62 -5.14 -31.86
CA GLN A 871 10.71 -6.04 -32.29
C GLN A 871 10.21 -7.14 -33.22
N SER A 872 9.11 -7.80 -32.83
CA SER A 872 8.54 -8.94 -33.55
C SER A 872 7.01 -8.94 -33.38
N ASN A 873 6.34 -9.75 -34.19
CA ASN A 873 4.90 -9.96 -34.12
C ASN A 873 4.57 -11.39 -34.53
N HIS A 874 3.45 -11.92 -34.05
CA HIS A 874 2.88 -13.16 -34.57
C HIS A 874 2.29 -12.91 -35.97
N SER A 875 2.75 -13.68 -36.95
CA SER A 875 2.20 -13.78 -38.30
C SER A 875 0.78 -14.36 -38.30
N VAL A 876 0.51 -15.30 -37.40
CA VAL A 876 -0.80 -15.89 -37.14
C VAL A 876 -1.36 -15.31 -35.84
N GLN A 877 -2.47 -14.58 -35.93
CA GLN A 877 -3.12 -14.00 -34.77
C GLN A 877 -4.00 -15.04 -34.08
N ILE A 878 -4.87 -15.70 -34.85
CA ILE A 878 -5.82 -16.70 -34.33
C ILE A 878 -5.81 -17.94 -35.23
N ILE A 879 -5.77 -19.12 -34.64
CA ILE A 879 -6.19 -20.37 -35.28
C ILE A 879 -7.57 -20.73 -34.73
N ASP A 880 -8.55 -20.89 -35.60
CA ASP A 880 -9.87 -21.43 -35.24
C ASP A 880 -10.07 -22.73 -36.02
N GLN A 881 -10.39 -23.81 -35.33
CA GLN A 881 -10.58 -25.13 -35.90
C GLN A 881 -11.86 -25.75 -35.33
N GLN A 882 -12.68 -26.31 -36.21
CA GLN A 882 -13.89 -27.04 -35.84
C GLN A 882 -13.90 -28.33 -36.66
N GLY A 883 -13.82 -29.47 -35.99
CA GLY A 883 -13.55 -30.77 -36.59
C GLY A 883 -12.29 -30.75 -37.47
N SER A 884 -12.48 -31.04 -38.77
CA SER A 884 -11.41 -30.99 -39.78
C SER A 884 -11.28 -29.65 -40.52
N GLU A 885 -12.21 -28.69 -40.32
CA GLU A 885 -12.13 -27.38 -40.95
C GLU A 885 -11.29 -26.42 -40.07
N ARG A 886 -10.31 -25.72 -40.67
CA ARG A 886 -9.39 -24.79 -39.99
C ARG A 886 -9.35 -23.44 -40.70
N ARG A 887 -9.43 -22.36 -39.95
CA ARG A 887 -9.29 -20.96 -40.39
C ARG A 887 -8.09 -20.33 -39.68
N GLN A 888 -7.29 -19.57 -40.41
CA GLN A 888 -6.23 -18.73 -39.85
C GLN A 888 -6.61 -17.25 -39.99
N VAL A 889 -6.59 -16.53 -38.88
CA VAL A 889 -6.65 -15.06 -38.84
C VAL A 889 -5.22 -14.55 -38.78
N LYS A 890 -4.83 -13.73 -39.75
CA LYS A 890 -3.50 -13.13 -39.87
C LYS A 890 -3.58 -11.60 -39.72
N ASN A 891 -2.44 -10.92 -39.78
CA ASN A 891 -2.32 -9.48 -39.48
C ASN A 891 -3.21 -8.59 -40.37
N GLU A 892 -3.55 -9.02 -41.59
CA GLU A 892 -4.43 -8.32 -42.54
C GLU A 892 -5.89 -8.24 -42.04
N ALA A 893 -6.27 -9.07 -41.06
CA ALA A 893 -7.57 -9.00 -40.42
C ALA A 893 -7.67 -7.86 -39.39
N LEU A 894 -6.56 -7.35 -38.86
CA LEU A 894 -6.55 -6.24 -37.91
C LEU A 894 -6.75 -4.88 -38.60
N LEU A 895 -7.17 -3.88 -37.84
CA LEU A 895 -7.11 -2.47 -38.24
C LEU A 895 -5.77 -1.90 -37.77
N TRP A 896 -5.02 -1.20 -38.64
CA TRP A 896 -3.66 -0.73 -38.36
C TRP A 896 -3.54 0.80 -38.41
N VAL A 897 -2.83 1.38 -37.44
CA VAL A 897 -2.39 2.78 -37.44
C VAL A 897 -0.95 2.85 -36.94
N GLY A 898 0.00 2.97 -37.88
CA GLY A 898 1.43 2.89 -37.58
C GLY A 898 1.83 1.48 -37.14
N SER A 899 2.59 1.37 -36.05
CA SER A 899 3.02 0.11 -35.44
C SER A 899 1.94 -0.62 -34.61
N ARG A 900 0.73 -0.04 -34.52
CA ARG A 900 -0.35 -0.56 -33.69
C ARG A 900 -1.44 -1.20 -34.55
N GLY A 901 -1.72 -2.46 -34.26
CA GLY A 901 -2.85 -3.23 -34.80
C GLY A 901 -3.94 -3.35 -33.75
N ARG A 902 -5.20 -3.49 -34.17
CA ARG A 902 -6.33 -3.75 -33.27
C ARG A 902 -7.37 -4.69 -33.85
N MET A 903 -7.96 -5.47 -32.96
CA MET A 903 -9.13 -6.32 -33.17
C MET A 903 -10.30 -5.71 -32.40
N ASP A 904 -11.20 -5.03 -33.12
CA ASP A 904 -12.38 -4.38 -32.54
C ASP A 904 -13.37 -5.42 -31.98
N LEU A 905 -13.57 -6.53 -32.71
CA LEU A 905 -14.18 -7.76 -32.21
C LEU A 905 -13.78 -8.95 -33.08
N TYR A 906 -13.22 -10.00 -32.47
CA TYR A 906 -13.24 -11.35 -33.03
C TYR A 906 -14.35 -12.17 -32.36
N THR A 907 -15.07 -13.01 -33.10
CA THR A 907 -16.11 -13.89 -32.53
C THR A 907 -16.30 -15.18 -33.32
N SER A 908 -16.48 -16.30 -32.60
CA SER A 908 -16.70 -17.66 -33.14
C SER A 908 -17.62 -18.45 -32.22
N THR A 909 -18.68 -19.06 -32.77
CA THR A 909 -19.65 -19.88 -32.00
C THR A 909 -19.39 -21.38 -32.09
N GLY A 910 -18.33 -21.79 -32.80
CA GLY A 910 -17.98 -23.19 -33.02
C GLY A 910 -18.96 -23.99 -33.89
N GLN A 911 -19.89 -23.33 -34.57
CA GLN A 911 -20.86 -23.99 -35.45
C GLN A 911 -20.31 -24.13 -36.88
N ILE A 912 -20.01 -25.36 -37.29
CA ILE A 912 -19.86 -25.69 -38.72
C ILE A 912 -21.28 -25.71 -39.31
N LEU A 913 -21.59 -24.70 -40.12
CA LEU A 913 -22.84 -24.68 -40.87
C LEU A 913 -22.76 -25.67 -42.03
N SER A 914 -23.86 -26.39 -42.28
CA SER A 914 -23.99 -27.19 -43.51
C SER A 914 -23.90 -26.26 -44.72
N LYS A 915 -23.03 -26.61 -45.68
CA LYS A 915 -22.81 -25.89 -46.94
C LYS A 915 -24.07 -25.81 -47.81
#